data_AF-D8RZF2-F1
#
_entry.id   AF-D8RZF2-F1
#
_cell.length_a   1.000
_cell.length_b   1.000
_cell.length_c   1.000
_cell.angle_alpha   90.00
_cell.angle_beta   90.00
_cell.angle_gamma   90.00
#
_symmetry.space_group_name_H-M   'P 1'
#
loop_
_entity.id
_entity.type
_entity.pdbx_description
1 polymer ?
#
loop_
_entity_poly.entity_id
_entity_poly.type
_entity_poly.pdbx_seq_one_letter_code
_entity_poly.pdbx_strand_id
1 'polypeptide(L)'
;MTAGNLWVVDNIGVAPTNAWSIDPFGHSSTMAFLLKRMGFRNMVIQRTHYEVKKSLASKKSLEFIWRQNWDSKNTTDILCHMMPFYFYDIPHTCGPEPAVCCQFDFWRIPGYSNVLPCPWGRLPEAITDKNIEEKAAMLLDQYRKKSTLYKTNMLLVPLGDDFRYSSAAEAEAQFSNYQKLFDFINANSRMKMNVNFGTLEDYFRALHGAGVTDFPALSGDFFAYADKEDDYWSGYYVTRPFYKALDRLLEETLRAANILFFFTQLKCNSTFGRLLLKEFRQNLVLATENLALFQHHDGITGTATNHVVADYANRMHSSLVGLQKSMLVSVELLLSNQKKQNANWFELEQSRSHFTLLPVKKVINLTANHMHRVTIFNPLAMIVDHVMVLLVDSPLFCVFDQKMRSIKSQVAPEWTKESVFTGRHRAQWETHLPALGFETYFLMESNSYGFCQKAVLATLTISENGIACPEPYQCTTFPNSKDIEISTRTQTLGFAHSGFMKWIKDSQTQEKIRVEEEMLYYSTQGGAYVFSPLREADPLVEKGGLLIMAQGPIMEELHLVPKSKFGGKPIMRSARIFKMTSIVEMEYYVELTGRVFDNKEVIVRFKTGIENKRTFFTDSNGFQAVARQTYDKIPLQGNYYPMSSLACLQG
;
A
#
# COMPACT_ATOMS: atom_id res chain seq x y z
N MET A 1 10.44 5.68 8.90
CA MET A 1 11.72 6.42 8.77
C MET A 1 11.83 7.56 9.78
N THR A 2 11.02 8.63 9.70
CA THR A 2 11.13 9.79 10.62
C THR A 2 11.01 9.42 12.10
N ALA A 3 10.00 8.62 12.49
CA ALA A 3 9.80 8.20 13.88
C ALA A 3 11.05 7.51 14.48
N GLY A 4 11.63 6.56 13.74
CA GLY A 4 12.83 5.86 14.16
C GLY A 4 14.06 6.77 14.23
N ASN A 5 14.29 7.61 13.22
CA ASN A 5 15.46 8.50 13.22
C ASN A 5 15.39 9.56 14.33
N LEU A 6 14.20 10.13 14.60
CA LEU A 6 14.02 11.05 15.73
C LEU A 6 14.33 10.34 17.05
N TRP A 7 13.80 9.13 17.24
CA TRP A 7 14.09 8.35 18.44
C TRP A 7 15.60 8.11 18.62
N VAL A 8 16.33 7.72 17.56
CA VAL A 8 17.78 7.50 17.63
C VAL A 8 18.54 8.79 17.93
N VAL A 9 18.17 9.91 17.30
CA VAL A 9 18.81 11.21 17.57
C VAL A 9 18.58 11.63 19.02
N ASP A 10 17.33 11.55 19.50
CA ASP A 10 16.96 12.04 20.83
C ASP A 10 17.51 11.16 21.97
N ASN A 11 17.68 9.85 21.74
CA ASN A 11 18.06 8.90 22.80
C ASN A 11 19.50 8.40 22.70
N ILE A 12 20.07 8.33 21.49
CA ILE A 12 21.44 7.83 21.26
C ILE A 12 22.38 8.96 20.81
N GLY A 13 21.86 10.06 20.27
CA GLY A 13 22.66 11.21 19.83
C GLY A 13 23.33 11.00 18.46
N VAL A 14 22.82 10.06 17.64
CA VAL A 14 23.40 9.70 16.33
C VAL A 14 22.36 9.89 15.22
N ALA A 15 22.80 10.43 14.09
CA ALA A 15 22.02 10.50 12.85
C ALA A 15 22.58 9.48 11.83
N PRO A 16 21.88 8.38 11.54
CA PRO A 16 22.37 7.39 10.57
C PRO A 16 22.53 7.97 9.17
N THR A 17 23.63 7.60 8.49
CA THR A 17 23.96 8.04 7.12
C THR A 17 24.06 6.88 6.13
N ASN A 18 23.99 5.64 6.61
CA ASN A 18 24.06 4.42 5.82
C ASN A 18 22.77 3.62 6.02
N ALA A 19 22.07 3.30 4.93
CA ALA A 19 20.84 2.52 4.98
C ALA A 19 21.12 1.01 4.78
N TRP A 20 20.39 0.17 5.50
CA TRP A 20 20.51 -1.28 5.43
C TRP A 20 19.13 -1.89 5.15
N SER A 21 18.96 -2.48 3.96
CA SER A 21 17.67 -3.01 3.50
C SER A 21 17.86 -4.38 2.87
N ILE A 22 17.87 -5.43 3.69
CA ILE A 22 18.22 -6.79 3.24
C ILE A 22 17.04 -7.70 2.94
N ASP A 23 15.84 -7.37 3.41
CA ASP A 23 14.70 -8.28 3.39
C ASP A 23 13.41 -7.80 2.68
N PRO A 24 13.24 -6.53 2.24
CA PRO A 24 12.13 -6.20 1.35
C PRO A 24 12.16 -6.99 0.03
N PHE A 25 11.01 -7.49 -0.42
CA PHE A 25 10.90 -8.41 -1.57
C PHE A 25 10.98 -7.70 -2.94
N GLY A 26 12.13 -7.11 -3.23
CA GLY A 26 12.34 -6.15 -4.32
C GLY A 26 12.52 -4.73 -3.79
N HIS A 27 13.17 -3.87 -4.57
CA HIS A 27 13.57 -2.54 -4.11
C HIS A 27 13.11 -1.43 -5.05
N SER A 28 12.51 -0.40 -4.45
CA SER A 28 11.99 0.77 -5.14
C SER A 28 13.01 1.89 -5.28
N SER A 29 13.02 2.57 -6.44
CA SER A 29 13.75 3.82 -6.66
C SER A 29 13.33 4.94 -5.70
N THR A 30 12.08 4.94 -5.21
CA THR A 30 11.60 5.97 -4.27
C THR A 30 12.35 5.89 -2.94
N MET A 31 12.78 4.70 -2.50
CA MET A 31 13.58 4.58 -1.27
C MET A 31 14.94 5.26 -1.43
N ALA A 32 15.61 5.08 -2.57
CA ALA A 32 16.87 5.77 -2.87
C ALA A 32 16.70 7.30 -2.80
N PHE A 33 15.62 7.83 -3.39
CA PHE A 33 15.30 9.25 -3.34
C PHE A 33 15.07 9.76 -1.91
N LEU A 34 14.20 9.10 -1.16
CA LEU A 34 13.85 9.53 0.20
C LEU A 34 15.06 9.48 1.12
N LEU A 35 15.84 8.40 1.10
CA LEU A 35 17.07 8.27 1.88
C LEU A 35 18.07 9.39 1.54
N LYS A 36 18.29 9.65 0.26
CA LYS A 36 19.17 10.75 -0.18
C LYS A 36 18.69 12.11 0.34
N ARG A 37 17.39 12.39 0.23
CA ARG A 37 16.80 13.66 0.71
C ARG A 37 16.78 13.77 2.24
N MET A 38 16.85 12.65 2.96
CA MET A 38 17.02 12.58 4.40
C MET A 38 18.49 12.73 4.86
N GLY A 39 19.44 12.86 3.93
CA GLY A 39 20.87 13.04 4.25
C GLY A 39 21.70 11.75 4.28
N PHE A 40 21.11 10.60 3.92
CA PHE A 40 21.88 9.37 3.75
C PHE A 40 22.83 9.49 2.55
N ARG A 41 24.00 8.87 2.67
CA ARG A 41 25.07 8.89 1.67
C ARG A 41 25.19 7.57 0.94
N ASN A 42 24.90 6.47 1.64
CA ASN A 42 25.05 5.12 1.13
C ASN A 42 23.86 4.24 1.50
N MET A 43 23.64 3.19 0.73
CA MET A 43 22.63 2.17 1.03
C MET A 43 23.09 0.77 0.61
N VAL A 44 22.58 -0.24 1.31
CA VAL A 44 22.74 -1.65 0.96
C VAL A 44 21.38 -2.27 0.65
N ILE A 45 21.32 -3.03 -0.44
CA ILE A 45 20.16 -3.81 -0.85
C ILE A 45 20.53 -5.27 -1.10
N GLN A 46 19.54 -6.17 -1.00
CA GLN A 46 19.77 -7.61 -1.19
C GLN A 46 18.77 -8.27 -2.13
N ARG A 47 17.46 -8.30 -1.83
CA ARG A 47 16.51 -9.09 -2.62
C ARG A 47 16.18 -8.44 -3.97
N THR A 48 17.04 -8.72 -4.94
CA THR A 48 16.88 -8.39 -6.36
C THR A 48 16.91 -9.66 -7.18
N HIS A 49 16.25 -9.67 -8.34
CA HIS A 49 16.17 -10.84 -9.21
C HIS A 49 17.56 -11.48 -9.44
N TYR A 50 17.66 -12.81 -9.37
CA TYR A 50 18.95 -13.53 -9.43
C TYR A 50 19.73 -13.27 -10.74
N GLU A 51 19.06 -13.23 -11.90
CA GLU A 51 19.70 -12.82 -13.17
C GLU A 51 20.21 -11.38 -13.17
N VAL A 52 19.59 -10.45 -12.43
CA VAL A 52 20.09 -9.08 -12.26
C VAL A 52 21.40 -9.10 -11.48
N LYS A 53 21.46 -9.86 -10.37
CA LYS A 53 22.69 -10.05 -9.58
C LYS A 53 23.80 -10.61 -10.47
N LYS A 54 23.52 -11.67 -11.22
CA LYS A 54 24.48 -12.32 -12.14
C LYS A 54 25.02 -11.36 -13.19
N SER A 55 24.13 -10.60 -13.83
CA SER A 55 24.48 -9.60 -14.85
C SER A 55 25.37 -8.49 -14.28
N LEU A 56 24.98 -7.89 -13.14
CA LEU A 56 25.76 -6.81 -12.52
C LEU A 56 27.10 -7.33 -11.95
N ALA A 57 27.11 -8.53 -11.35
CA ALA A 57 28.33 -9.16 -10.85
C ALA A 57 29.35 -9.41 -11.97
N SER A 58 28.90 -9.92 -13.13
CA SER A 58 29.79 -10.17 -14.29
C SER A 58 30.47 -8.90 -14.83
N LYS A 59 29.89 -7.73 -14.54
CA LYS A 59 30.36 -6.40 -14.95
C LYS A 59 30.98 -5.62 -13.81
N LYS A 60 31.16 -6.23 -12.62
CA LYS A 60 31.59 -5.54 -11.38
C LYS A 60 30.80 -4.26 -11.10
N SER A 61 29.48 -4.33 -11.31
CA SER A 61 28.54 -3.20 -11.25
C SER A 61 27.51 -3.38 -10.13
N LEU A 62 27.83 -4.19 -9.12
CA LEU A 62 27.01 -4.36 -7.91
C LEU A 62 27.09 -3.16 -6.97
N GLU A 63 28.13 -2.34 -7.09
CA GLU A 63 28.21 -1.01 -6.50
C GLU A 63 27.90 0.01 -7.60
N PHE A 64 26.87 0.83 -7.41
CA PHE A 64 26.40 1.77 -8.41
C PHE A 64 25.82 3.04 -7.78
N ILE A 65 25.80 4.12 -8.55
CA ILE A 65 25.12 5.36 -8.17
C ILE A 65 23.67 5.24 -8.58
N TRP A 66 22.77 5.07 -7.61
CA TRP A 66 21.34 4.93 -7.87
C TRP A 66 20.70 6.32 -8.00
N ARG A 67 20.14 6.60 -9.17
CA ARG A 67 19.59 7.90 -9.56
C ARG A 67 18.13 7.78 -10.00
N GLN A 68 17.34 8.84 -9.78
CA GLN A 68 15.98 8.91 -10.31
C GLN A 68 15.98 9.12 -11.83
N ASN A 69 15.05 8.48 -12.54
CA ASN A 69 14.98 8.50 -14.01
C ASN A 69 14.87 9.92 -14.60
N TRP A 70 14.22 10.85 -13.90
CA TRP A 70 14.03 12.24 -14.35
C TRP A 70 15.15 13.20 -13.94
N ASP A 71 16.11 12.75 -13.12
CA ASP A 71 17.12 13.65 -12.54
C ASP A 71 18.34 13.79 -13.44
N SER A 72 18.26 14.67 -14.43
CA SER A 72 19.36 14.99 -15.33
C SER A 72 20.53 15.73 -14.66
N LYS A 73 20.34 16.25 -13.45
CA LYS A 73 21.32 17.05 -12.70
C LYS A 73 22.07 16.27 -11.63
N ASN A 74 21.83 14.97 -11.49
CA ASN A 74 22.51 14.06 -10.56
C ASN A 74 22.37 14.49 -9.08
N THR A 75 21.27 15.17 -8.73
CA THR A 75 21.00 15.66 -7.37
C THR A 75 20.44 14.60 -6.42
N THR A 76 20.04 13.46 -6.96
CA THR A 76 19.39 12.33 -6.27
C THR A 76 20.31 11.14 -6.06
N ASP A 77 21.58 11.27 -6.46
CA ASP A 77 22.59 10.22 -6.41
C ASP A 77 22.87 9.74 -4.98
N ILE A 78 22.70 8.44 -4.78
CA ILE A 78 23.11 7.71 -3.58
C ILE A 78 23.94 6.49 -4.00
N LEU A 79 25.06 6.24 -3.32
CA LEU A 79 25.87 5.06 -3.57
C LEU A 79 25.13 3.83 -3.01
N CYS A 80 24.84 2.87 -3.88
CA CYS A 80 24.14 1.65 -3.53
C CYS A 80 25.06 0.45 -3.69
N HIS A 81 25.16 -0.38 -2.65
CA HIS A 81 25.79 -1.68 -2.67
C HIS A 81 24.69 -2.76 -2.77
N MET A 82 24.68 -3.52 -3.86
CA MET A 82 23.89 -4.73 -4.01
C MET A 82 24.71 -5.93 -3.56
N MET A 83 24.19 -6.66 -2.58
CA MET A 83 24.78 -7.93 -2.16
C MET A 83 24.68 -8.98 -3.29
N PRO A 84 25.67 -9.87 -3.49
CA PRO A 84 25.82 -10.60 -4.75
C PRO A 84 25.05 -11.92 -4.81
N PHE A 85 24.64 -12.47 -3.67
CA PHE A 85 24.20 -13.85 -3.53
C PHE A 85 22.72 -13.96 -3.13
N TYR A 86 22.27 -15.19 -2.95
CA TYR A 86 20.86 -15.57 -2.80
C TYR A 86 20.21 -15.00 -1.53
N PHE A 87 20.84 -15.18 -0.37
CA PHE A 87 20.33 -14.73 0.94
C PHE A 87 21.35 -13.87 1.70
N TYR A 88 20.90 -13.28 2.81
CA TYR A 88 21.72 -12.48 3.72
C TYR A 88 22.27 -13.28 4.91
N ASP A 89 21.94 -14.57 5.00
CA ASP A 89 22.44 -15.48 6.03
C ASP A 89 23.94 -15.77 5.83
N ILE A 90 24.62 -16.20 6.90
CA ILE A 90 26.06 -16.50 6.88
C ILE A 90 26.49 -17.41 5.71
N PRO A 91 25.76 -18.51 5.40
CA PRO A 91 26.08 -19.36 4.26
C PRO A 91 26.12 -18.62 2.90
N HIS A 92 25.35 -17.55 2.71
CA HIS A 92 25.29 -16.83 1.44
C HIS A 92 25.95 -15.45 1.50
N THR A 93 26.74 -15.14 2.53
CA THR A 93 27.43 -13.85 2.63
C THR A 93 28.94 -13.93 2.60
N CYS A 94 29.54 -15.06 2.99
CA CYS A 94 31.00 -15.21 3.02
C CYS A 94 31.61 -15.29 1.61
N GLY A 95 30.93 -15.93 0.65
CA GLY A 95 31.41 -16.24 -0.68
C GLY A 95 30.41 -17.07 -1.47
N PRO A 96 30.76 -17.51 -2.70
CA PRO A 96 29.83 -18.18 -3.59
C PRO A 96 29.50 -19.64 -3.22
N GLU A 97 30.25 -20.27 -2.30
CA GLU A 97 30.05 -21.68 -1.94
C GLU A 97 29.41 -21.81 -0.55
N PRO A 98 28.07 -21.96 -0.45
CA PRO A 98 27.40 -21.95 0.83
C PRO A 98 27.75 -23.16 1.72
N ALA A 99 28.13 -24.28 1.13
CA ALA A 99 28.66 -25.45 1.83
C ALA A 99 30.00 -25.16 2.57
N VAL A 100 30.79 -24.21 2.06
CA VAL A 100 32.01 -23.73 2.72
C VAL A 100 31.63 -22.67 3.76
N CYS A 101 30.87 -21.65 3.36
CA CYS A 101 30.49 -20.55 4.24
C CYS A 101 29.73 -20.99 5.49
N CYS A 102 28.89 -22.01 5.40
CA CYS A 102 28.15 -22.53 6.55
C CYS A 102 29.08 -23.12 7.64
N GLN A 103 30.29 -23.56 7.29
CA GLN A 103 31.30 -24.00 8.26
C GLN A 103 31.87 -22.84 9.10
N PHE A 104 31.56 -21.60 8.73
CA PHE A 104 31.93 -20.38 9.46
C PHE A 104 30.71 -19.71 10.11
N ASP A 105 29.59 -20.43 10.23
CA ASP A 105 28.52 -20.12 11.17
C ASP A 105 28.73 -20.98 12.43
N PHE A 106 29.50 -20.45 13.38
CA PHE A 106 29.94 -21.20 14.56
C PHE A 106 28.80 -21.54 15.54
N TRP A 107 27.61 -20.95 15.39
CA TRP A 107 26.45 -21.34 16.18
C TRP A 107 25.78 -22.63 15.69
N ARG A 108 26.14 -23.09 14.49
CA ARG A 108 25.72 -24.40 13.94
C ARG A 108 26.68 -25.53 14.31
N ILE A 109 27.64 -25.31 15.21
CA ILE A 109 28.49 -26.38 15.77
C ILE A 109 27.57 -27.38 16.50
N PRO A 110 27.71 -28.70 16.25
CA PRO A 110 26.91 -29.70 16.94
C PRO A 110 27.00 -29.56 18.46
N GLY A 111 25.84 -29.44 19.11
CA GLY A 111 25.73 -29.31 20.56
C GLY A 111 25.79 -27.87 21.10
N TYR A 112 26.05 -26.85 20.26
CA TYR A 112 26.06 -25.44 20.71
C TYR A 112 24.66 -24.82 20.73
N SER A 113 23.80 -25.23 19.81
CA SER A 113 22.46 -24.66 19.68
C SER A 113 21.46 -25.63 19.04
N ASN A 114 20.19 -25.21 19.00
CA ASN A 114 19.12 -25.89 18.28
C ASN A 114 18.93 -25.37 16.83
N VAL A 115 19.84 -24.52 16.34
CA VAL A 115 19.79 -24.06 14.94
C VAL A 115 20.05 -25.25 14.01
N LEU A 116 19.34 -25.28 12.88
CA LEU A 116 19.47 -26.34 11.90
C LEU A 116 20.94 -26.49 11.45
N PRO A 117 21.46 -27.72 11.41
CA PRO A 117 22.82 -27.97 10.95
C PRO A 117 22.98 -27.56 9.50
N CYS A 118 24.23 -27.43 9.05
CA CYS A 118 24.52 -27.08 7.67
C CYS A 118 23.91 -28.11 6.70
N PRO A 119 22.99 -27.70 5.80
CA PRO A 119 22.26 -28.62 4.93
C PRO A 119 23.16 -29.31 3.89
N TRP A 120 24.38 -28.82 3.68
CA TRP A 120 25.35 -29.36 2.73
C TRP A 120 26.25 -30.47 3.29
N GLY A 121 25.94 -31.01 4.48
CA GLY A 121 26.68 -32.14 5.08
C GLY A 121 28.10 -31.80 5.55
N ARG A 122 28.47 -30.52 5.56
CA ARG A 122 29.75 -30.02 6.08
C ARG A 122 29.50 -29.15 7.30
N LEU A 123 29.87 -29.65 8.47
CA LEU A 123 29.57 -29.00 9.74
C LEU A 123 30.68 -28.02 10.13
N PRO A 124 30.35 -26.91 10.82
CA PRO A 124 31.34 -26.04 11.41
C PRO A 124 32.05 -26.76 12.56
N GLU A 125 33.30 -26.37 12.79
CA GLU A 125 34.14 -26.85 13.89
C GLU A 125 34.76 -25.65 14.59
N ALA A 126 35.05 -25.78 15.88
CA ALA A 126 35.77 -24.75 16.61
C ALA A 126 37.18 -24.54 16.04
N ILE A 127 37.62 -23.29 16.00
CA ILE A 127 38.93 -22.90 15.53
C ILE A 127 39.96 -23.20 16.63
N THR A 128 40.97 -23.97 16.25
CA THR A 128 42.08 -24.44 17.08
C THR A 128 43.39 -24.25 16.35
N ASP A 129 44.51 -24.25 17.07
CA ASP A 129 45.84 -24.11 16.47
C ASP A 129 46.15 -25.18 15.41
N LYS A 130 45.45 -26.33 15.46
CA LYS A 130 45.62 -27.44 14.51
C LYS A 130 44.92 -27.20 13.17
N ASN A 131 43.77 -26.51 13.16
CA ASN A 131 42.95 -26.31 11.96
C ASN A 131 42.94 -24.86 11.44
N ILE A 132 43.53 -23.93 12.20
CA ILE A 132 43.45 -22.49 11.91
C ILE A 132 44.01 -22.11 10.54
N GLU A 133 45.12 -22.71 10.11
CA GLU A 133 45.72 -22.41 8.81
C GLU A 133 44.82 -22.85 7.65
N GLU A 134 44.29 -24.08 7.72
CA GLU A 134 43.39 -24.63 6.72
C GLU A 134 42.08 -23.83 6.67
N LYS A 135 41.45 -23.58 7.84
CA LYS A 135 40.19 -22.83 7.93
C LYS A 135 40.37 -21.37 7.49
N ALA A 136 41.49 -20.72 7.82
CA ALA A 136 41.81 -19.39 7.32
C ALA A 136 41.94 -19.40 5.80
N ALA A 137 42.74 -20.32 5.22
CA ALA A 137 42.91 -20.41 3.77
C ALA A 137 41.56 -20.63 3.04
N MET A 138 40.70 -21.49 3.60
CA MET A 138 39.37 -21.78 3.08
C MET A 138 38.44 -20.56 3.13
N LEU A 139 38.43 -19.81 4.24
CA LEU A 139 37.64 -18.58 4.37
C LEU A 139 38.14 -17.51 3.39
N LEU A 140 39.46 -17.32 3.29
CA LEU A 140 40.03 -16.32 2.41
C LEU A 140 39.83 -16.63 0.92
N ASP A 141 39.79 -17.91 0.54
CA ASP A 141 39.39 -18.29 -0.81
C ASP A 141 37.97 -17.80 -1.14
N GLN A 142 37.01 -17.97 -0.22
CA GLN A 142 35.64 -17.46 -0.38
C GLN A 142 35.59 -15.93 -0.45
N TYR A 143 36.33 -15.24 0.42
CA TYR A 143 36.41 -13.77 0.41
C TYR A 143 37.04 -13.25 -0.89
N ARG A 144 38.08 -13.90 -1.41
CA ARG A 144 38.70 -13.54 -2.70
C ARG A 144 37.74 -13.79 -3.87
N LYS A 145 37.03 -14.91 -3.87
CA LYS A 145 35.99 -15.18 -4.89
C LYS A 145 34.92 -14.10 -4.87
N LYS A 146 34.42 -13.72 -3.68
CA LYS A 146 33.44 -12.63 -3.54
C LYS A 146 34.00 -11.28 -3.99
N SER A 147 35.25 -10.95 -3.66
CA SER A 147 35.86 -9.67 -4.04
C SER A 147 36.01 -9.51 -5.55
N THR A 148 36.12 -10.60 -6.32
CA THR A 148 36.14 -10.52 -7.79
C THR A 148 34.87 -9.91 -8.40
N LEU A 149 33.77 -9.85 -7.66
CA LEU A 149 32.48 -9.31 -8.10
C LEU A 149 32.37 -7.78 -7.92
N TYR A 150 33.36 -7.15 -7.26
CA TYR A 150 33.39 -5.72 -6.94
C TYR A 150 34.61 -5.04 -7.55
N LYS A 151 34.59 -3.70 -7.61
CA LYS A 151 35.68 -2.92 -8.22
C LYS A 151 36.86 -2.70 -7.28
N THR A 152 36.60 -2.60 -5.99
CA THR A 152 37.60 -2.21 -4.99
C THR A 152 38.19 -3.43 -4.27
N ASN A 153 39.24 -3.20 -3.49
CA ASN A 153 39.80 -4.19 -2.57
C ASN A 153 39.13 -4.16 -1.18
N MET A 154 38.01 -3.45 -1.02
CA MET A 154 37.22 -3.40 0.22
C MET A 154 36.04 -4.35 0.10
N LEU A 155 35.92 -5.28 1.04
CA LEU A 155 34.88 -6.32 0.99
C LEU A 155 33.96 -6.23 2.20
N LEU A 156 32.66 -6.07 1.94
CA LEU A 156 31.63 -6.21 2.96
C LEU A 156 31.25 -7.69 3.11
N VAL A 157 31.37 -8.25 4.32
CA VAL A 157 30.94 -9.63 4.64
C VAL A 157 29.98 -9.58 5.83
N PRO A 158 28.66 -9.55 5.59
CA PRO A 158 27.67 -9.60 6.67
C PRO A 158 27.75 -10.92 7.42
N LEU A 159 27.70 -10.85 8.76
CA LEU A 159 27.74 -12.01 9.64
C LEU A 159 26.49 -11.99 10.52
N GLY A 160 25.45 -12.68 10.09
CA GLY A 160 24.15 -12.65 10.74
C GLY A 160 23.11 -13.44 9.95
N ASP A 161 21.92 -13.49 10.50
CA ASP A 161 20.72 -14.18 10.01
C ASP A 161 19.54 -13.70 10.88
N ASP A 162 18.36 -14.28 10.71
CA ASP A 162 17.17 -13.97 11.50
C ASP A 162 17.39 -14.19 13.01
N PHE A 163 17.06 -13.17 13.81
CA PHE A 163 17.09 -13.19 15.29
C PHE A 163 18.42 -13.70 15.90
N ARG A 164 19.55 -13.50 15.22
CA ARG A 164 20.89 -13.85 15.71
C ARG A 164 21.39 -12.87 16.77
N TYR A 165 22.46 -13.28 17.44
CA TYR A 165 23.10 -12.63 18.59
C TYR A 165 22.16 -12.46 19.77
N SER A 166 21.31 -13.46 20.00
CA SER A 166 20.29 -13.45 21.07
C SER A 166 20.84 -13.91 22.42
N SER A 167 22.04 -14.48 22.46
CA SER A 167 22.69 -14.93 23.70
C SER A 167 24.19 -14.63 23.71
N ALA A 168 24.76 -14.47 24.92
CA ALA A 168 26.19 -14.29 25.11
C ALA A 168 27.00 -15.51 24.63
N ALA A 169 26.46 -16.72 24.79
CA ALA A 169 27.11 -17.95 24.30
C ALA A 169 27.23 -17.96 22.77
N GLU A 170 26.20 -17.48 22.07
CA GLU A 170 26.25 -17.32 20.62
C GLU A 170 27.28 -16.28 20.20
N ALA A 171 27.24 -15.10 20.83
CA ALA A 171 28.21 -14.06 20.57
C ALA A 171 29.64 -14.61 20.79
N GLU A 172 29.89 -15.28 21.90
CA GLU A 172 31.20 -15.87 22.22
C GLU A 172 31.62 -16.91 21.17
N ALA A 173 30.73 -17.82 20.77
CA ALA A 173 31.02 -18.81 19.74
C ALA A 173 31.39 -18.17 18.39
N GLN A 174 30.72 -17.08 18.00
CA GLN A 174 31.03 -16.39 16.75
C GLN A 174 32.31 -15.56 16.89
N PHE A 175 32.34 -14.62 17.83
CA PHE A 175 33.43 -13.65 17.97
C PHE A 175 34.76 -14.31 18.31
N SER A 176 34.81 -15.30 19.21
CA SER A 176 36.08 -15.95 19.58
C SER A 176 36.71 -16.75 18.43
N ASN A 177 35.89 -17.46 17.64
CA ASN A 177 36.39 -18.25 16.51
C ASN A 177 36.83 -17.35 15.35
N TYR A 178 36.06 -16.30 15.03
CA TYR A 178 36.48 -15.31 14.04
C TYR A 178 37.71 -14.51 14.49
N GLN A 179 37.82 -14.15 15.78
CA GLN A 179 38.98 -13.43 16.28
C GLN A 179 40.27 -14.24 16.12
N LYS A 180 40.25 -15.55 16.44
CA LYS A 180 41.38 -16.45 16.17
C LYS A 180 41.78 -16.42 14.70
N LEU A 181 40.81 -16.58 13.80
CA LEU A 181 41.06 -16.51 12.35
C LEU A 181 41.67 -15.17 11.96
N PHE A 182 41.12 -14.05 12.44
CA PHE A 182 41.59 -12.72 12.10
C PHE A 182 43.02 -12.47 12.59
N ASP A 183 43.34 -12.84 13.83
CA ASP A 183 44.68 -12.72 14.39
C ASP A 183 45.70 -13.49 13.55
N PHE A 184 45.37 -14.73 13.18
CA PHE A 184 46.23 -15.56 12.33
C PHE A 184 46.39 -14.99 10.92
N ILE A 185 45.31 -14.54 10.29
CA ILE A 185 45.33 -13.97 8.94
C ILE A 185 46.17 -12.68 8.91
N ASN A 186 45.94 -11.77 9.86
CA ASN A 186 46.59 -10.47 9.91
C ASN A 186 48.07 -10.58 10.29
N ALA A 187 48.46 -11.56 11.12
CA ALA A 187 49.85 -11.83 11.47
C ALA A 187 50.63 -12.51 10.32
N ASN A 188 49.95 -13.18 9.40
CA ASN A 188 50.59 -13.94 8.33
C ASN A 188 50.56 -13.19 6.99
N SER A 189 51.66 -12.49 6.67
CA SER A 189 51.79 -11.71 5.43
C SER A 189 51.59 -12.51 4.13
N ARG A 190 51.74 -13.84 4.16
CA ARG A 190 51.46 -14.72 3.01
C ARG A 190 49.97 -14.76 2.66
N MET A 191 49.09 -14.48 3.62
CA MET A 191 47.64 -14.45 3.43
C MET A 191 47.17 -13.23 2.62
N LYS A 192 47.98 -12.17 2.53
CA LYS A 192 47.73 -10.96 1.71
C LYS A 192 46.33 -10.37 1.90
N MET A 193 45.84 -10.34 3.14
CA MET A 193 44.55 -9.75 3.48
C MET A 193 44.61 -9.14 4.88
N ASN A 194 43.82 -8.09 5.09
CA ASN A 194 43.57 -7.50 6.40
C ASN A 194 42.07 -7.68 6.70
N VAL A 195 41.75 -8.36 7.78
CA VAL A 195 40.38 -8.71 8.17
C VAL A 195 40.11 -8.24 9.58
N ASN A 196 38.96 -7.58 9.80
CA ASN A 196 38.55 -7.10 11.11
C ASN A 196 37.02 -7.13 11.19
N PHE A 197 36.47 -7.20 12.40
CA PHE A 197 35.09 -6.79 12.60
C PHE A 197 34.95 -5.30 12.29
N GLY A 198 33.84 -4.93 11.67
CA GLY A 198 33.58 -3.55 11.29
C GLY A 198 32.09 -3.27 11.17
N THR A 199 31.76 -1.99 11.18
CA THR A 199 30.39 -1.52 10.93
C THR A 199 30.19 -1.20 9.45
N LEU A 200 28.93 -0.96 9.07
CA LEU A 200 28.63 -0.51 7.70
C LEU A 200 29.28 0.85 7.37
N GLU A 201 29.44 1.71 8.39
CA GLU A 201 30.14 2.98 8.27
C GLU A 201 31.63 2.78 7.98
N ASP A 202 32.29 1.81 8.63
CA ASP A 202 33.70 1.52 8.37
C ASP A 202 33.93 1.00 6.95
N TYR A 203 33.03 0.13 6.45
CA TYR A 203 33.07 -0.35 5.07
C TYR A 203 32.92 0.80 4.07
N PHE A 204 31.90 1.65 4.20
CA PHE A 204 31.72 2.76 3.25
C PHE A 204 32.82 3.82 3.37
N ARG A 205 33.33 4.08 4.58
CA ARG A 205 34.50 4.97 4.75
C ARG A 205 35.71 4.43 4.01
N ALA A 206 35.99 3.13 4.13
CA ALA A 206 37.08 2.48 3.40
C ALA A 206 36.85 2.47 1.88
N LEU A 207 35.61 2.23 1.44
CA LEU A 207 35.21 2.25 0.03
C LEU A 207 35.43 3.64 -0.61
N HIS A 208 34.97 4.70 0.06
CA HIS A 208 35.20 6.09 -0.38
C HIS A 208 36.70 6.46 -0.34
N GLY A 209 37.45 5.94 0.64
CA GLY A 209 38.89 6.14 0.76
C GLY A 209 39.73 5.38 -0.28
N ALA A 210 39.17 4.37 -0.95
CA ALA A 210 39.88 3.58 -1.97
C ALA A 210 40.13 4.35 -3.28
N GLY A 211 39.58 5.57 -3.44
CA GLY A 211 39.81 6.43 -4.59
C GLY A 211 39.10 6.02 -5.88
N VAL A 212 38.27 4.96 -5.83
CA VAL A 212 37.43 4.51 -6.95
C VAL A 212 36.19 5.40 -7.03
N THR A 213 36.08 6.15 -8.11
CA THR A 213 34.98 7.13 -8.34
C THR A 213 34.12 6.80 -9.56
N ASP A 214 34.51 5.80 -10.34
CA ASP A 214 33.87 5.41 -11.60
C ASP A 214 32.73 4.39 -11.41
N PHE A 215 31.95 4.50 -10.33
CA PHE A 215 30.76 3.64 -10.16
C PHE A 215 29.73 3.91 -11.26
N PRO A 216 29.16 2.88 -11.91
CA PRO A 216 28.14 3.08 -12.93
C PRO A 216 26.90 3.77 -12.34
N ALA A 217 26.29 4.67 -13.10
CA ALA A 217 24.97 5.19 -12.76
C ALA A 217 23.88 4.19 -13.17
N LEU A 218 22.93 3.94 -12.28
CA LEU A 218 21.79 3.06 -12.52
C LEU A 218 20.50 3.79 -12.17
N SER A 219 19.48 3.59 -13.03
CA SER A 219 18.15 4.17 -12.88
C SER A 219 17.11 3.07 -13.04
N GLY A 220 15.92 3.25 -12.48
CA GLY A 220 14.87 2.22 -12.41
C GLY A 220 14.77 1.58 -11.04
N ASP A 221 13.97 0.52 -10.95
CA ASP A 221 13.71 -0.24 -9.73
C ASP A 221 14.05 -1.73 -9.91
N PHE A 222 13.88 -2.50 -8.83
CA PHE A 222 14.21 -3.92 -8.76
C PHE A 222 12.95 -4.77 -8.49
N PHE A 223 11.90 -4.52 -9.27
CA PHE A 223 10.68 -5.34 -9.32
C PHE A 223 10.48 -5.96 -10.72
N ALA A 224 9.83 -7.12 -10.85
CA ALA A 224 9.42 -8.03 -9.77
C ALA A 224 10.61 -8.88 -9.29
N TYR A 225 10.68 -9.14 -7.99
CA TYR A 225 11.71 -10.00 -7.40
C TYR A 225 11.42 -11.47 -7.67
N ALA A 226 12.43 -12.23 -8.06
CA ALA A 226 12.43 -13.68 -8.07
C ALA A 226 13.73 -14.17 -7.42
N ASP A 227 13.61 -15.04 -6.43
CA ASP A 227 14.75 -15.66 -5.77
C ASP A 227 15.30 -16.81 -6.62
N LYS A 228 14.42 -17.64 -7.19
CA LYS A 228 14.77 -18.76 -8.05
C LYS A 228 13.77 -18.93 -9.19
N GLU A 229 14.26 -19.39 -10.34
CA GLU A 229 13.44 -19.83 -11.48
C GLU A 229 12.26 -18.89 -11.77
N ASP A 230 11.04 -19.41 -11.78
CA ASP A 230 9.79 -18.70 -12.06
C ASP A 230 9.01 -18.30 -10.79
N ASP A 231 9.63 -18.38 -9.60
CA ASP A 231 9.03 -17.98 -8.33
C ASP A 231 9.10 -16.45 -8.19
N TYR A 232 8.26 -15.74 -8.93
CA TYR A 232 8.11 -14.29 -8.80
C TYR A 232 7.26 -13.94 -7.58
N TRP A 233 7.80 -13.09 -6.72
CA TRP A 233 7.18 -12.62 -5.50
C TRP A 233 6.23 -11.46 -5.79
N SER A 234 5.27 -11.69 -6.68
CA SER A 234 4.25 -10.70 -7.07
C SER A 234 2.89 -10.94 -6.41
N GLY A 235 2.73 -12.05 -5.67
CA GLY A 235 1.50 -12.34 -4.91
C GLY A 235 1.28 -11.38 -3.76
N TYR A 236 2.35 -11.00 -3.05
CA TYR A 236 2.25 -10.09 -1.90
C TYR A 236 1.78 -8.67 -2.27
N TYR A 237 1.78 -8.31 -3.56
CA TYR A 237 1.18 -7.07 -4.05
C TYR A 237 -0.32 -7.00 -3.74
N VAL A 238 -1.00 -8.15 -3.65
CA VAL A 238 -2.44 -8.25 -3.40
C VAL A 238 -2.76 -8.90 -2.05
N THR A 239 -1.94 -9.85 -1.57
CA THR A 239 -2.17 -10.61 -0.33
C THR A 239 -2.71 -9.76 0.82
N ARG A 240 -3.83 -10.20 1.40
CA ARG A 240 -4.58 -9.52 2.48
C ARG A 240 -4.95 -8.06 2.14
N PRO A 241 -5.74 -7.83 1.06
CA PRO A 241 -6.01 -6.48 0.55
C PRO A 241 -6.81 -5.62 1.53
N PHE A 242 -7.60 -6.23 2.42
CA PHE A 242 -8.35 -5.53 3.46
C PHE A 242 -7.44 -4.67 4.34
N TYR A 243 -6.28 -5.20 4.75
CA TYR A 243 -5.35 -4.47 5.63
C TYR A 243 -4.47 -3.49 4.86
N LYS A 244 -4.21 -3.73 3.57
CA LYS A 244 -3.63 -2.72 2.66
C LYS A 244 -4.55 -1.50 2.48
N ALA A 245 -5.86 -1.71 2.44
CA ALA A 245 -6.84 -0.61 2.44
C ALA A 245 -6.90 0.11 3.79
N LEU A 246 -6.82 -0.63 4.91
CA LEU A 246 -6.79 -0.03 6.25
C LEU A 246 -5.54 0.83 6.48
N ASP A 247 -4.41 0.46 5.90
CA ASP A 247 -3.18 1.27 5.89
C ASP A 247 -3.42 2.66 5.30
N ARG A 248 -4.01 2.74 4.09
CA ARG A 248 -4.32 4.02 3.43
C ARG A 248 -5.32 4.86 4.22
N LEU A 249 -6.32 4.22 4.82
CA LEU A 249 -7.29 4.90 5.69
C LEU A 249 -6.63 5.48 6.96
N LEU A 250 -5.71 4.75 7.58
CA LEU A 250 -4.97 5.25 8.74
C LEU A 250 -3.99 6.36 8.34
N GLU A 251 -3.33 6.23 7.18
CA GLU A 251 -2.43 7.24 6.63
C GLU A 251 -3.14 8.57 6.39
N GLU A 252 -4.28 8.57 5.70
CA GLU A 252 -5.05 9.80 5.45
C GLU A 252 -5.59 10.41 6.75
N THR A 253 -6.07 9.57 7.68
CA THR A 253 -6.61 10.02 8.97
C THR A 253 -5.52 10.63 9.82
N LEU A 254 -4.33 10.01 9.86
CA LEU A 254 -3.17 10.53 10.58
C LEU A 254 -2.71 11.88 10.01
N ARG A 255 -2.70 12.04 8.69
CA ARG A 255 -2.39 13.33 8.05
C ARG A 255 -3.40 14.41 8.45
N ALA A 256 -4.70 14.12 8.33
CA ALA A 256 -5.76 15.06 8.70
C ALA A 256 -5.69 15.43 10.19
N ALA A 257 -5.47 14.43 11.06
CA ALA A 257 -5.33 14.60 12.49
C ALA A 257 -4.14 15.48 12.87
N ASN A 258 -2.98 15.32 12.22
CA ASN A 258 -1.81 16.17 12.46
C ASN A 258 -2.10 17.66 12.14
N ILE A 259 -2.80 17.93 11.03
CA ILE A 259 -3.18 19.30 10.64
C ILE A 259 -4.16 19.88 11.67
N LEU A 260 -5.19 19.12 12.05
CA LEU A 260 -6.16 19.54 13.06
C LEU A 260 -5.52 19.78 14.43
N PHE A 261 -4.57 18.94 14.82
CA PHE A 261 -3.80 19.12 16.05
C PHE A 261 -3.06 20.46 16.05
N PHE A 262 -2.39 20.80 14.94
CA PHE A 262 -1.72 22.08 14.79
C PHE A 262 -2.69 23.27 14.94
N PHE A 263 -3.81 23.26 14.22
CA PHE A 263 -4.82 24.31 14.35
C PHE A 263 -5.40 24.42 15.76
N THR A 264 -5.64 23.28 16.41
CA THR A 264 -6.12 23.24 17.79
C THR A 264 -5.11 23.85 18.75
N GLN A 265 -3.83 23.54 18.56
CA GLN A 265 -2.74 24.08 19.38
C GLN A 265 -2.68 25.61 19.30
N LEU A 266 -2.93 26.20 18.13
CA LEU A 266 -2.96 27.67 17.96
C LEU A 266 -4.16 28.33 18.66
N LYS A 267 -5.30 27.64 18.76
CA LYS A 267 -6.52 28.19 19.39
C LYS A 267 -6.56 27.97 20.90
N CYS A 268 -5.93 26.92 21.42
CA CYS A 268 -6.08 26.47 22.80
C CYS A 268 -5.05 27.07 23.78
N ASN A 269 -5.45 28.11 24.52
CA ASN A 269 -4.67 28.69 25.63
C ASN A 269 -5.15 28.29 27.04
N SER A 270 -6.26 27.56 27.16
CA SER A 270 -6.84 27.17 28.47
C SER A 270 -6.20 25.90 29.03
N THR A 271 -6.28 25.71 30.35
CA THR A 271 -5.81 24.49 31.04
C THR A 271 -6.46 23.23 30.49
N PHE A 272 -7.77 23.28 30.20
CA PHE A 272 -8.51 22.18 29.57
C PHE A 272 -8.00 21.88 28.15
N GLY A 273 -7.76 22.91 27.34
CA GLY A 273 -7.17 22.75 26.01
C GLY A 273 -5.79 22.08 26.06
N ARG A 274 -4.97 22.38 27.08
CA ARG A 274 -3.66 21.72 27.27
C ARG A 274 -3.80 20.23 27.58
N LEU A 275 -4.80 19.82 28.37
CA LEU A 275 -5.05 18.40 28.67
C LEU A 275 -5.48 17.65 27.39
N LEU A 276 -6.41 18.22 26.63
CA LEU A 276 -6.87 17.65 25.35
C LEU A 276 -5.72 17.54 24.34
N LEU A 277 -4.88 18.56 24.23
CA LEU A 277 -3.70 18.51 23.36
C LEU A 277 -2.70 17.44 23.81
N LYS A 278 -2.61 17.14 25.11
CA LYS A 278 -1.77 16.04 25.60
C LYS A 278 -2.29 14.69 25.12
N GLU A 279 -3.59 14.43 25.28
CA GLU A 279 -4.21 13.19 24.82
C GLU A 279 -4.15 13.06 23.29
N PHE A 280 -4.45 14.13 22.56
CA PHE A 280 -4.36 14.14 21.10
C PHE A 280 -2.92 13.85 20.64
N ARG A 281 -1.91 14.47 21.27
CA ARG A 281 -0.50 14.18 20.97
C ARG A 281 -0.16 12.71 21.22
N GLN A 282 -0.64 12.11 22.31
CA GLN A 282 -0.41 10.69 22.59
C GLN A 282 -1.01 9.80 21.51
N ASN A 283 -2.24 10.08 21.06
CA ASN A 283 -2.88 9.34 19.97
C ASN A 283 -2.14 9.51 18.63
N LEU A 284 -1.60 10.71 18.35
CA LEU A 284 -0.77 10.95 17.15
C LEU A 284 0.52 10.13 17.17
N VAL A 285 1.23 10.11 18.31
CA VAL A 285 2.46 9.33 18.46
C VAL A 285 2.16 7.84 18.30
N LEU A 286 1.18 7.31 19.04
CA LEU A 286 0.77 5.91 18.95
C LEU A 286 0.36 5.51 17.52
N ALA A 287 -0.42 6.35 16.84
CA ALA A 287 -0.83 6.07 15.46
C ALA A 287 0.35 6.12 14.49
N THR A 288 1.29 7.06 14.69
CA THR A 288 2.51 7.16 13.88
C THR A 288 3.38 5.91 14.04
N GLU A 289 3.59 5.45 15.27
CA GLU A 289 4.38 4.26 15.59
C GLU A 289 3.72 2.98 15.04
N ASN A 290 2.41 2.81 15.24
CA ASN A 290 1.69 1.64 14.75
C ASN A 290 1.61 1.61 13.21
N LEU A 291 1.40 2.75 12.55
CA LEU A 291 1.44 2.83 11.10
C LEU A 291 2.85 2.53 10.57
N ALA A 292 3.89 3.08 11.22
CA ALA A 292 5.29 2.81 10.87
C ALA A 292 5.67 1.34 11.06
N LEU A 293 5.18 0.70 12.11
CA LEU A 293 5.35 -0.73 12.35
C LEU A 293 4.64 -1.55 11.26
N PHE A 294 3.46 -1.14 10.80
CA PHE A 294 2.77 -1.84 9.72
C PHE A 294 3.49 -1.74 8.37
N GLN A 295 4.34 -0.71 8.17
CA GLN A 295 5.21 -0.64 6.98
C GLN A 295 6.32 -1.71 6.97
N HIS A 296 6.42 -2.53 8.02
CA HIS A 296 7.26 -3.72 8.02
C HIS A 296 7.00 -4.58 6.78
N HIS A 297 8.06 -5.21 6.26
CA HIS A 297 7.97 -6.03 5.05
C HIS A 297 7.20 -7.35 5.25
N ASP A 298 6.75 -7.66 6.47
CA ASP A 298 5.70 -8.67 6.74
C ASP A 298 4.35 -8.11 7.24
N GLY A 299 4.27 -6.80 7.44
CA GLY A 299 3.04 -6.10 7.80
C GLY A 299 2.18 -5.84 6.57
N ILE A 300 2.43 -4.73 5.89
CA ILE A 300 1.65 -4.26 4.73
C ILE A 300 1.66 -5.26 3.58
N THR A 301 2.71 -6.05 3.43
CA THR A 301 2.83 -7.12 2.41
C THR A 301 1.84 -8.25 2.63
N GLY A 302 1.37 -8.45 3.86
CA GLY A 302 0.42 -9.49 4.24
C GLY A 302 1.03 -10.87 4.41
N THR A 303 2.35 -10.95 4.56
CA THR A 303 3.11 -12.22 4.60
C THR A 303 3.32 -12.79 6.00
N ALA A 304 2.93 -12.05 7.05
CA ALA A 304 2.90 -12.57 8.40
C ALA A 304 1.82 -13.64 8.63
N THR A 305 2.01 -14.42 9.70
CA THR A 305 1.03 -15.41 10.16
C THR A 305 -0.27 -14.74 10.65
N ASN A 306 -1.36 -15.50 10.71
CA ASN A 306 -2.70 -14.93 10.99
C ASN A 306 -2.80 -14.17 12.32
N HIS A 307 -2.14 -14.63 13.39
CA HIS A 307 -2.22 -13.97 14.69
C HIS A 307 -1.42 -12.65 14.72
N VAL A 308 -0.28 -12.59 14.01
CA VAL A 308 0.51 -11.36 13.85
C VAL A 308 -0.25 -10.33 13.01
N VAL A 309 -0.93 -10.78 11.95
CA VAL A 309 -1.81 -9.92 11.16
C VAL A 309 -2.96 -9.36 12.00
N ALA A 310 -3.54 -10.18 12.89
CA ALA A 310 -4.57 -9.71 13.81
C ALA A 310 -4.02 -8.65 14.80
N ASP A 311 -2.78 -8.80 15.29
CA ASP A 311 -2.12 -7.79 16.12
C ASP A 311 -1.93 -6.46 15.36
N TYR A 312 -1.38 -6.50 14.14
CA TYR A 312 -1.26 -5.31 13.29
C TYR A 312 -2.62 -4.65 13.04
N ALA A 313 -3.63 -5.44 12.70
CA ALA A 313 -4.98 -4.95 12.43
C ALA A 313 -5.60 -4.29 13.66
N ASN A 314 -5.45 -4.90 14.83
CA ASN A 314 -5.95 -4.34 16.10
C ASN A 314 -5.25 -3.02 16.46
N ARG A 315 -3.92 -2.93 16.26
CA ARG A 315 -3.14 -1.71 16.46
C ARG A 315 -3.57 -0.58 15.53
N MET A 316 -3.70 -0.86 14.24
CA MET A 316 -4.16 0.11 13.25
C MET A 316 -5.59 0.58 13.55
N HIS A 317 -6.49 -0.35 13.89
CA HIS A 317 -7.87 -0.02 14.23
C HIS A 317 -7.98 0.83 15.49
N SER A 318 -7.25 0.46 16.56
CA SER A 318 -7.22 1.23 17.81
C SER A 318 -6.66 2.65 17.58
N SER A 319 -5.63 2.77 16.76
CA SER A 319 -5.04 4.05 16.35
C SER A 319 -6.04 4.90 15.59
N LEU A 320 -6.73 4.31 14.61
CA LEU A 320 -7.77 4.99 13.83
C LEU A 320 -8.88 5.54 14.74
N VAL A 321 -9.41 4.72 15.64
CA VAL A 321 -10.46 5.13 16.60
C VAL A 321 -9.95 6.24 17.53
N GLY A 322 -8.73 6.14 18.04
CA GLY A 322 -8.10 7.16 18.89
C GLY A 322 -7.97 8.51 18.17
N LEU A 323 -7.46 8.50 16.93
CA LEU A 323 -7.35 9.70 16.12
C LEU A 323 -8.72 10.32 15.82
N GLN A 324 -9.69 9.52 15.39
CA GLN A 324 -11.03 10.04 15.05
C GLN A 324 -11.70 10.69 16.26
N LYS A 325 -11.57 10.12 17.46
CA LYS A 325 -12.05 10.73 18.71
C LYS A 325 -11.38 12.08 18.97
N SER A 326 -10.05 12.16 18.84
CA SER A 326 -9.32 13.41 19.03
C SER A 326 -9.66 14.46 17.97
N MET A 327 -9.89 14.04 16.73
CA MET A 327 -10.35 14.92 15.64
C MET A 327 -11.73 15.50 15.93
N LEU A 328 -12.69 14.70 16.42
CA LEU A 328 -14.02 15.20 16.80
C LEU A 328 -13.93 16.34 17.82
N VAL A 329 -13.18 16.13 18.90
CA VAL A 329 -12.98 17.15 19.95
C VAL A 329 -12.27 18.38 19.38
N SER A 330 -11.30 18.18 18.49
CA SER A 330 -10.63 19.28 17.79
C SER A 330 -11.60 20.10 16.95
N VAL A 331 -12.48 19.47 16.17
CA VAL A 331 -13.50 20.16 15.35
C VAL A 331 -14.47 20.93 16.23
N GLU A 332 -14.94 20.36 17.34
CA GLU A 332 -15.79 21.05 18.32
C GLU A 332 -15.13 22.32 18.86
N LEU A 333 -13.86 22.23 19.24
CA LEU A 333 -13.09 23.37 19.74
C LEU A 333 -12.85 24.42 18.65
N LEU A 334 -12.52 24.01 17.44
CA LEU A 334 -12.23 24.92 16.32
C LEU A 334 -13.49 25.66 15.85
N LEU A 335 -14.65 25.02 15.86
CA LEU A 335 -15.92 25.60 15.41
C LEU A 335 -16.75 26.26 16.52
N SER A 336 -16.42 26.03 17.79
CA SER A 336 -17.07 26.71 18.91
C SER A 336 -16.55 28.13 19.12
N ASN A 337 -17.49 29.06 19.36
CA ASN A 337 -17.20 30.40 19.89
C ASN A 337 -17.27 30.45 21.42
N GLN A 338 -17.77 29.39 22.07
CA GLN A 338 -17.95 29.33 23.51
C GLN A 338 -16.81 28.57 24.19
N LYS A 339 -16.33 29.10 25.32
CA LYS A 339 -15.41 28.40 26.24
C LYS A 339 -16.06 27.23 27.00
N LYS A 340 -17.29 26.82 26.63
CA LYS A 340 -18.04 25.78 27.34
C LYS A 340 -17.52 24.39 26.97
N GLN A 341 -17.37 23.59 28.01
CA GLN A 341 -16.85 22.23 27.99
C GLN A 341 -17.97 21.23 27.65
N ASN A 342 -17.58 20.09 27.06
CA ASN A 342 -18.40 18.88 26.87
C ASN A 342 -19.72 19.08 26.15
N ALA A 343 -19.64 19.44 24.89
CA ALA A 343 -20.81 19.46 24.06
C ALA A 343 -20.53 18.50 22.91
N ASN A 344 -20.95 17.23 23.08
CA ASN A 344 -20.88 16.16 22.08
C ASN A 344 -21.73 16.55 20.86
N TRP A 345 -21.24 17.53 20.11
CA TRP A 345 -21.95 18.23 19.05
C TRP A 345 -21.75 17.58 17.70
N PHE A 346 -20.69 16.78 17.58
CA PHE A 346 -20.40 16.04 16.38
C PHE A 346 -20.22 14.56 16.69
N GLU A 347 -20.56 13.77 15.69
CA GLU A 347 -20.24 12.36 15.64
C GLU A 347 -19.68 12.03 14.26
N LEU A 348 -18.95 10.92 14.17
CA LEU A 348 -18.45 10.43 12.89
C LEU A 348 -19.62 9.89 12.05
N GLU A 349 -19.57 10.20 10.76
CA GLU A 349 -20.54 9.71 9.75
C GLU A 349 -20.58 8.18 9.66
N GLN A 350 -19.45 7.53 9.93
CA GLN A 350 -19.33 6.08 9.94
C GLN A 350 -18.55 5.62 11.16
N SER A 351 -18.83 4.40 11.61
CA SER A 351 -18.07 3.75 12.68
C SER A 351 -17.66 2.35 12.27
N ARG A 352 -16.45 1.95 12.68
CA ARG A 352 -15.97 0.58 12.55
C ARG A 352 -15.95 -0.04 13.94
N SER A 353 -16.69 -1.14 14.13
CA SER A 353 -16.79 -1.81 15.43
C SER A 353 -15.64 -2.78 15.70
N HIS A 354 -14.98 -3.29 14.65
CA HIS A 354 -13.90 -4.27 14.78
C HIS A 354 -12.91 -4.18 13.61
N PHE A 355 -11.67 -4.62 13.83
CA PHE A 355 -10.61 -4.56 12.82
C PHE A 355 -10.83 -5.51 11.62
N THR A 356 -11.76 -6.47 11.72
CA THR A 356 -12.13 -7.39 10.62
C THR A 356 -13.40 -6.97 9.87
N LEU A 357 -14.04 -5.87 10.29
CA LEU A 357 -15.31 -5.42 9.72
C LEU A 357 -15.10 -4.13 8.93
N LEU A 358 -15.88 -3.98 7.86
CA LEU A 358 -16.01 -2.71 7.16
C LEU A 358 -16.74 -1.68 8.03
N PRO A 359 -16.50 -0.38 7.83
CA PRO A 359 -17.24 0.65 8.55
C PRO A 359 -18.72 0.62 8.18
N VAL A 360 -19.57 0.94 9.14
CA VAL A 360 -21.02 1.08 8.95
C VAL A 360 -21.36 2.56 8.98
N LYS A 361 -22.01 3.04 7.92
CA LYS A 361 -22.54 4.41 7.83
C LYS A 361 -23.71 4.59 8.80
N LYS A 362 -23.74 5.73 9.47
CA LYS A 362 -24.87 6.15 10.31
C LYS A 362 -26.00 6.69 9.45
N VAL A 363 -27.22 6.40 9.88
CA VAL A 363 -28.43 6.94 9.25
C VAL A 363 -28.82 8.21 9.98
N ILE A 364 -28.96 9.29 9.23
CA ILE A 364 -29.51 10.55 9.73
C ILE A 364 -31.02 10.42 9.75
N ASN A 365 -31.61 10.50 10.95
CA ASN A 365 -33.06 10.45 11.13
C ASN A 365 -33.66 11.84 10.94
N LEU A 366 -34.33 12.05 9.81
CA LEU A 366 -34.90 13.35 9.43
C LEU A 366 -36.24 13.56 10.14
N THR A 367 -36.20 14.28 11.25
CA THR A 367 -37.41 14.63 12.02
C THR A 367 -37.89 16.05 11.73
N ALA A 368 -39.20 16.24 11.84
CA ALA A 368 -39.81 17.55 11.62
C ALA A 368 -39.23 18.59 12.59
N ASN A 369 -38.97 19.79 12.08
CA ASN A 369 -38.39 20.93 12.81
C ASN A 369 -36.98 20.68 13.41
N HIS A 370 -36.25 19.67 12.94
CA HIS A 370 -34.88 19.40 13.37
C HIS A 370 -33.89 19.51 12.21
N MET A 371 -32.83 20.28 12.41
CA MET A 371 -31.80 20.52 11.41
C MET A 371 -30.50 19.81 11.80
N HIS A 372 -30.06 18.90 10.94
CA HIS A 372 -28.81 18.17 11.10
C HIS A 372 -27.66 18.95 10.51
N ARG A 373 -26.61 19.20 11.30
CA ARG A 373 -25.40 19.88 10.85
C ARG A 373 -24.35 18.86 10.40
N VAL A 374 -23.89 18.99 9.16
CA VAL A 374 -22.83 18.17 8.57
C VAL A 374 -21.62 19.05 8.32
N THR A 375 -20.49 18.73 8.95
CA THR A 375 -19.23 19.45 8.76
C THR A 375 -18.21 18.55 8.09
N ILE A 376 -17.53 19.08 7.08
CA ILE A 376 -16.51 18.37 6.29
C ILE A 376 -15.19 19.13 6.44
N PHE A 377 -14.12 18.40 6.70
CA PHE A 377 -12.77 18.95 6.77
C PHE A 377 -11.95 18.47 5.57
N ASN A 378 -11.34 19.41 4.84
CA ASN A 378 -10.45 19.12 3.72
C ASN A 378 -8.98 19.25 4.17
N PRO A 379 -8.23 18.14 4.32
CA PRO A 379 -6.82 18.17 4.72
C PRO A 379 -5.84 18.47 3.55
N LEU A 380 -6.35 18.75 2.35
CA LEU A 380 -5.52 19.10 1.20
C LEU A 380 -5.28 20.62 1.14
N ALA A 381 -4.10 21.00 0.65
CA ALA A 381 -3.72 22.40 0.42
C ALA A 381 -4.31 22.99 -0.88
N MET A 382 -5.40 22.39 -1.37
CA MET A 382 -6.12 22.82 -2.55
C MET A 382 -7.62 22.70 -2.32
N ILE A 383 -8.38 23.47 -3.09
CA ILE A 383 -9.84 23.38 -3.13
C ILE A 383 -10.23 22.03 -3.73
N VAL A 384 -11.24 21.39 -3.13
CA VAL A 384 -11.76 20.09 -3.58
C VAL A 384 -13.25 20.20 -3.85
N ASP A 385 -13.62 19.91 -5.08
CA ASP A 385 -15.01 19.70 -5.47
C ASP A 385 -15.33 18.20 -5.34
N HIS A 386 -16.39 17.86 -4.59
CA HIS A 386 -16.75 16.48 -4.29
C HIS A 386 -18.26 16.30 -4.14
N VAL A 387 -18.80 15.14 -4.51
CA VAL A 387 -20.19 14.79 -4.26
C VAL A 387 -20.29 14.03 -2.94
N MET A 388 -20.93 14.64 -1.94
CA MET A 388 -21.17 14.00 -0.66
C MET A 388 -22.28 12.97 -0.75
N VAL A 389 -22.13 11.84 -0.05
CA VAL A 389 -23.12 10.75 0.01
C VAL A 389 -23.35 10.30 1.45
N LEU A 390 -24.49 10.66 2.04
CA LEU A 390 -24.89 10.28 3.40
C LEU A 390 -26.13 9.37 3.39
N LEU A 391 -26.29 8.55 4.43
CA LEU A 391 -27.53 7.78 4.62
C LEU A 391 -28.57 8.56 5.41
N VAL A 392 -29.81 8.56 4.92
CA VAL A 392 -30.98 9.15 5.57
C VAL A 392 -32.13 8.14 5.60
N ASP A 393 -33.03 8.29 6.56
CA ASP A 393 -34.23 7.44 6.74
C ASP A 393 -35.42 7.85 5.86
N SER A 394 -35.39 9.05 5.28
CA SER A 394 -36.45 9.61 4.45
C SER A 394 -35.90 10.24 3.17
N PRO A 395 -36.57 10.07 2.02
CA PRO A 395 -36.18 10.75 0.78
C PRO A 395 -36.62 12.21 0.74
N LEU A 396 -37.44 12.65 1.70
CA LEU A 396 -38.07 13.98 1.71
C LEU A 396 -37.22 14.98 2.50
N PHE A 397 -36.09 15.42 1.94
CA PHE A 397 -35.21 16.40 2.58
C PHE A 397 -34.82 17.57 1.69
N CYS A 398 -34.29 18.60 2.33
CA CYS A 398 -33.62 19.73 1.72
C CYS A 398 -32.20 19.84 2.30
N VAL A 399 -31.26 20.32 1.48
CA VAL A 399 -29.89 20.63 1.89
C VAL A 399 -29.67 22.13 1.81
N PHE A 400 -29.00 22.70 2.80
CA PHE A 400 -28.64 24.11 2.87
C PHE A 400 -27.14 24.29 3.06
N ASP A 401 -26.59 25.35 2.49
CA ASP A 401 -25.20 25.75 2.73
C ASP A 401 -25.03 26.56 4.03
N GLN A 402 -23.81 26.96 4.35
CA GLN A 402 -23.50 27.78 5.53
C GLN A 402 -24.26 29.11 5.60
N LYS A 403 -24.73 29.63 4.44
CA LYS A 403 -25.51 30.87 4.34
C LYS A 403 -27.02 30.60 4.38
N MET A 404 -27.43 29.39 4.74
CA MET A 404 -28.81 28.93 4.77
C MET A 404 -29.52 28.99 3.42
N ARG A 405 -28.75 28.98 2.32
CA ARG A 405 -29.31 28.92 0.97
C ARG A 405 -29.57 27.46 0.63
N SER A 406 -30.76 27.17 0.13
CA SER A 406 -31.09 25.82 -0.33
C SER A 406 -30.23 25.50 -1.55
N ILE A 407 -29.60 24.32 -1.53
CA ILE A 407 -28.76 23.82 -2.63
C ILE A 407 -29.41 22.60 -3.28
N LYS A 408 -29.06 22.39 -4.54
CA LYS A 408 -29.53 21.25 -5.32
C LYS A 408 -29.00 19.95 -4.71
N SER A 409 -29.91 19.01 -4.49
CA SER A 409 -29.59 17.67 -4.01
C SER A 409 -30.37 16.61 -4.80
N GLN A 410 -29.89 15.38 -4.73
CA GLN A 410 -30.59 14.21 -5.23
C GLN A 410 -30.63 13.12 -4.15
N VAL A 411 -31.51 12.15 -4.35
CA VAL A 411 -31.64 11.01 -3.46
C VAL A 411 -31.81 9.72 -4.27
N ALA A 412 -31.06 8.69 -3.88
CA ALA A 412 -31.12 7.36 -4.49
C ALA A 412 -31.34 6.29 -3.41
N PRO A 413 -31.88 5.10 -3.74
CA PRO A 413 -32.01 4.02 -2.77
C PRO A 413 -30.63 3.57 -2.26
N GLU A 414 -30.59 3.06 -1.03
CA GLU A 414 -29.45 2.31 -0.51
C GLU A 414 -29.68 0.81 -0.71
N TRP A 415 -28.71 0.16 -1.33
CA TRP A 415 -28.71 -1.27 -1.62
C TRP A 415 -27.48 -1.95 -1.02
N THR A 416 -27.64 -3.23 -0.67
CA THR A 416 -26.55 -4.10 -0.23
C THR A 416 -26.47 -5.34 -1.10
N LYS A 417 -25.46 -6.16 -0.86
CA LYS A 417 -25.33 -7.48 -1.48
C LYS A 417 -26.57 -8.36 -1.25
N GLU A 418 -27.18 -8.25 -0.08
CA GLU A 418 -28.32 -9.06 0.37
C GLU A 418 -29.66 -8.46 -0.08
N SER A 419 -29.81 -7.13 -0.02
CA SER A 419 -31.07 -6.44 -0.29
C SER A 419 -30.94 -5.38 -1.38
N VAL A 420 -31.90 -5.39 -2.30
CA VAL A 420 -32.02 -4.40 -3.38
C VAL A 420 -32.51 -3.04 -2.87
N PHE A 421 -33.13 -3.02 -1.70
CA PHE A 421 -33.48 -1.79 -0.98
C PHE A 421 -33.49 -2.05 0.52
N THR A 422 -32.72 -1.27 1.25
CA THR A 422 -32.60 -1.40 2.72
C THR A 422 -33.68 -0.66 3.50
N GLY A 423 -34.57 0.06 2.82
CA GLY A 423 -35.46 1.05 3.45
C GLY A 423 -34.76 2.37 3.77
N ARG A 424 -33.48 2.51 3.43
CA ARG A 424 -32.67 3.74 3.64
C ARG A 424 -32.35 4.39 2.30
N HIS A 425 -32.00 5.66 2.35
CA HIS A 425 -31.76 6.47 1.17
C HIS A 425 -30.37 7.11 1.22
N ARG A 426 -29.72 7.26 0.07
CA ARG A 426 -28.47 7.98 -0.10
C ARG A 426 -28.77 9.42 -0.51
N ALA A 427 -28.59 10.35 0.43
CA ALA A 427 -28.65 11.78 0.20
C ALA A 427 -27.36 12.27 -0.47
N GLN A 428 -27.49 12.99 -1.57
CA GLN A 428 -26.37 13.33 -2.45
C GLN A 428 -26.39 14.81 -2.87
N TRP A 429 -25.28 15.52 -2.71
CA TRP A 429 -25.13 16.92 -3.13
C TRP A 429 -23.68 17.27 -3.45
N GLU A 430 -23.49 18.30 -4.26
CA GLU A 430 -22.17 18.82 -4.61
C GLU A 430 -21.63 19.70 -3.48
N THR A 431 -20.34 19.54 -3.18
CA THR A 431 -19.63 20.33 -2.18
C THR A 431 -18.40 20.97 -2.77
N HIS A 432 -18.09 22.16 -2.26
CA HIS A 432 -16.92 22.95 -2.62
C HIS A 432 -16.09 23.21 -1.36
N LEU A 433 -15.03 22.43 -1.15
CA LEU A 433 -14.27 22.41 0.10
C LEU A 433 -13.01 23.29 -0.01
N PRO A 434 -12.80 24.29 0.87
CA PRO A 434 -11.63 25.15 0.85
C PRO A 434 -10.37 24.37 1.23
N ALA A 435 -9.21 24.85 0.78
CA ALA A 435 -7.92 24.28 1.15
C ALA A 435 -7.68 24.35 2.67
N LEU A 436 -7.27 23.24 3.28
CA LEU A 436 -7.00 23.10 4.72
C LEU A 436 -8.13 23.63 5.62
N GLY A 437 -9.37 23.53 5.17
CA GLY A 437 -10.50 24.24 5.76
C GLY A 437 -11.73 23.37 5.99
N PHE A 438 -12.75 24.00 6.57
CA PHE A 438 -14.03 23.39 6.87
C PHE A 438 -15.13 23.94 5.98
N GLU A 439 -16.08 23.08 5.63
CA GLU A 439 -17.39 23.49 5.13
C GLU A 439 -18.51 22.83 5.91
N THR A 440 -19.64 23.52 6.00
CA THR A 440 -20.79 23.08 6.79
C THR A 440 -22.06 23.15 5.98
N TYR A 441 -22.81 22.06 5.98
CA TYR A 441 -24.10 21.91 5.33
C TYR A 441 -25.14 21.54 6.37
N PHE A 442 -26.40 21.79 6.04
CA PHE A 442 -27.52 21.47 6.91
C PHE A 442 -28.55 20.64 6.17
N LEU A 443 -28.99 19.54 6.78
CA LEU A 443 -30.02 18.65 6.26
C LEU A 443 -31.27 18.77 7.13
N MET A 444 -32.44 18.88 6.50
CA MET A 444 -33.72 18.94 7.20
C MET A 444 -34.82 18.30 6.37
N GLU A 445 -35.85 17.78 7.04
CA GLU A 445 -37.07 17.29 6.39
C GLU A 445 -37.75 18.41 5.57
N SER A 446 -38.13 18.10 4.34
CA SER A 446 -38.64 19.10 3.38
C SER A 446 -39.99 19.72 3.75
N ASN A 447 -40.81 19.06 4.58
CA ASN A 447 -42.10 19.60 5.02
C ASN A 447 -41.95 20.63 6.14
N SER A 448 -40.79 20.69 6.80
CA SER A 448 -40.52 21.60 7.90
C SER A 448 -40.19 23.03 7.44
N TYR A 449 -39.94 23.25 6.15
CA TYR A 449 -39.66 24.58 5.58
C TYR A 449 -40.37 24.74 4.24
N GLY A 450 -41.33 25.67 4.17
CA GLY A 450 -42.17 25.87 2.97
C GLY A 450 -41.42 26.35 1.72
N PHE A 451 -40.18 26.83 1.84
CA PHE A 451 -39.40 27.42 0.75
C PHE A 451 -37.99 26.79 0.65
N CYS A 452 -37.91 25.50 0.37
CA CYS A 452 -36.64 24.83 0.06
C CYS A 452 -36.72 23.94 -1.18
N GLN A 453 -35.58 23.77 -1.85
CA GLN A 453 -35.44 22.87 -2.99
C GLN A 453 -35.36 21.43 -2.50
N LYS A 454 -36.43 20.67 -2.71
CA LYS A 454 -36.51 19.25 -2.34
C LYS A 454 -35.49 18.42 -3.12
N ALA A 455 -34.95 17.40 -2.47
CA ALA A 455 -34.08 16.43 -3.12
C ALA A 455 -34.81 15.74 -4.30
N VAL A 456 -34.13 15.66 -5.44
CA VAL A 456 -34.68 15.01 -6.63
C VAL A 456 -34.51 13.50 -6.51
N LEU A 457 -35.61 12.75 -6.58
CA LEU A 457 -35.59 11.28 -6.63
C LEU A 457 -34.87 10.81 -7.89
N ALA A 458 -33.90 9.91 -7.73
CA ALA A 458 -33.29 9.23 -8.86
C ALA A 458 -34.32 8.36 -9.60
N THR A 459 -34.29 8.39 -10.92
CA THR A 459 -35.03 7.43 -11.75
C THR A 459 -34.27 6.12 -11.79
N LEU A 460 -34.96 5.00 -11.59
CA LEU A 460 -34.36 3.68 -11.54
C LEU A 460 -34.64 2.92 -12.84
N THR A 461 -33.66 2.18 -13.34
CA THR A 461 -33.87 1.14 -14.35
C THR A 461 -33.36 -0.18 -13.80
N ILE A 462 -34.20 -1.21 -13.77
CA ILE A 462 -33.90 -2.49 -13.13
C ILE A 462 -34.01 -3.63 -14.15
N SER A 463 -33.10 -4.61 -14.07
CA SER A 463 -33.21 -5.85 -14.84
C SER A 463 -34.48 -6.63 -14.47
N GLU A 464 -35.13 -7.29 -15.44
CA GLU A 464 -36.40 -8.05 -15.29
C GLU A 464 -36.28 -9.35 -14.45
N ASN A 465 -35.67 -9.28 -13.27
CA ASN A 465 -35.37 -10.43 -12.41
C ASN A 465 -36.25 -10.47 -11.14
N GLY A 466 -37.51 -10.01 -11.25
CA GLY A 466 -38.52 -10.21 -10.20
C GLY A 466 -38.35 -9.34 -8.94
N ILE A 467 -37.71 -8.18 -9.04
CA ILE A 467 -37.54 -7.26 -7.92
C ILE A 467 -38.61 -6.17 -7.99
N ALA A 468 -39.29 -5.93 -6.88
CA ALA A 468 -40.25 -4.84 -6.75
C ALA A 468 -39.55 -3.49 -6.83
N CYS A 469 -40.17 -2.53 -7.52
CA CYS A 469 -39.68 -1.17 -7.56
C CYS A 469 -39.64 -0.58 -6.13
N PRO A 470 -38.49 -0.07 -5.66
CA PRO A 470 -38.42 0.54 -4.34
C PRO A 470 -39.31 1.79 -4.26
N GLU A 471 -40.23 1.85 -3.31
CA GLU A 471 -40.96 3.10 -3.03
C GLU A 471 -40.02 4.14 -2.37
N PRO A 472 -40.16 5.45 -2.66
CA PRO A 472 -41.13 6.09 -3.56
C PRO A 472 -40.55 6.33 -4.98
N TYR A 473 -39.59 5.53 -5.42
CA TYR A 473 -38.90 5.72 -6.70
C TYR A 473 -39.73 5.22 -7.88
N GLN A 474 -39.42 5.73 -9.06
CA GLN A 474 -40.00 5.26 -10.32
C GLN A 474 -39.00 4.35 -11.03
N CYS A 475 -39.46 3.17 -11.45
CA CYS A 475 -38.63 2.18 -12.12
C CYS A 475 -39.09 1.93 -13.56
N THR A 476 -38.10 1.84 -14.45
CA THR A 476 -38.24 1.35 -15.82
C THR A 476 -37.44 0.05 -16.01
N THR A 477 -37.60 -0.60 -17.15
CA THR A 477 -36.79 -1.77 -17.54
C THR A 477 -35.77 -1.40 -18.61
N PHE A 478 -34.66 -2.15 -18.69
CA PHE A 478 -33.65 -1.91 -19.70
C PHE A 478 -34.17 -2.28 -21.10
N PRO A 479 -33.95 -1.44 -22.13
CA PRO A 479 -34.36 -1.76 -23.49
C PRO A 479 -33.48 -2.88 -24.06
N ASN A 480 -34.09 -3.95 -24.58
CA ASN A 480 -33.37 -5.16 -25.05
C ASN A 480 -32.44 -4.97 -26.27
N SER A 481 -32.45 -3.80 -26.93
CA SER A 481 -31.81 -3.57 -28.23
C SER A 481 -30.65 -2.58 -28.22
N LYS A 482 -30.31 -1.98 -27.08
CA LYS A 482 -29.28 -0.93 -26.97
C LYS A 482 -28.32 -1.20 -25.81
N ASP A 483 -27.07 -0.78 -25.97
CA ASP A 483 -26.12 -0.72 -24.85
C ASP A 483 -26.71 0.17 -23.73
N ILE A 484 -26.39 -0.16 -22.49
CA ILE A 484 -26.80 0.62 -21.31
C ILE A 484 -25.85 1.81 -21.20
N GLU A 485 -26.37 3.01 -20.99
CA GLU A 485 -25.56 4.23 -20.98
C GLU A 485 -25.80 5.04 -19.70
N ILE A 486 -24.70 5.52 -19.10
CA ILE A 486 -24.73 6.61 -18.12
C ILE A 486 -23.92 7.78 -18.70
N SER A 487 -24.40 9.01 -18.53
CA SER A 487 -23.83 10.19 -19.19
C SER A 487 -23.64 11.40 -18.28
N THR A 488 -22.59 12.17 -18.51
CA THR A 488 -22.40 13.54 -17.98
C THR A 488 -22.39 14.53 -19.15
N ARG A 489 -22.09 15.80 -18.88
CA ARG A 489 -21.85 16.79 -19.94
C ARG A 489 -20.54 16.55 -20.70
N THR A 490 -19.61 15.82 -20.11
CA THR A 490 -18.24 15.64 -20.62
C THR A 490 -18.04 14.25 -21.20
N GLN A 491 -18.71 13.21 -20.70
CA GLN A 491 -18.51 11.84 -21.15
C GLN A 491 -19.77 10.98 -21.07
N THR A 492 -19.83 9.92 -21.88
CA THR A 492 -20.84 8.87 -21.81
C THR A 492 -20.14 7.51 -21.69
N LEU A 493 -20.58 6.67 -20.77
CA LEU A 493 -20.06 5.32 -20.61
C LEU A 493 -21.12 4.33 -21.11
N GLY A 494 -20.69 3.36 -21.90
CA GLY A 494 -21.56 2.29 -22.37
C GLY A 494 -21.22 0.93 -21.77
N PHE A 495 -22.26 0.19 -21.41
CA PHE A 495 -22.18 -1.12 -20.77
C PHE A 495 -22.97 -2.15 -21.56
N ALA A 496 -22.51 -3.40 -21.50
CA ALA A 496 -23.28 -4.54 -21.95
C ALA A 496 -24.49 -4.78 -21.03
N HIS A 497 -25.47 -5.54 -21.49
CA HIS A 497 -26.56 -6.04 -20.62
C HIS A 497 -26.08 -6.97 -19.49
N SER A 498 -24.84 -7.44 -19.53
CA SER A 498 -24.17 -8.10 -18.40
C SER A 498 -23.73 -7.13 -17.30
N GLY A 499 -23.83 -5.81 -17.53
CA GLY A 499 -23.45 -4.74 -16.60
C GLY A 499 -21.99 -4.28 -16.67
N PHE A 500 -21.16 -4.96 -17.48
CA PHE A 500 -19.74 -4.62 -17.64
C PHE A 500 -19.51 -3.55 -18.70
N MET A 501 -18.52 -2.70 -18.47
CA MET A 501 -18.16 -1.61 -19.38
C MET A 501 -17.69 -2.14 -20.74
N LYS A 502 -18.02 -1.43 -21.81
CA LYS A 502 -17.57 -1.70 -23.19
C LYS A 502 -16.78 -0.54 -23.78
N TRP A 503 -17.15 0.69 -23.45
CA TRP A 503 -16.57 1.89 -24.05
C TRP A 503 -16.84 3.14 -23.23
N ILE A 504 -15.99 4.15 -23.45
CA ILE A 504 -16.15 5.51 -22.96
C ILE A 504 -16.17 6.43 -24.18
N LYS A 505 -17.11 7.39 -24.20
CA LYS A 505 -17.25 8.37 -25.27
C LYS A 505 -17.07 9.77 -24.72
N ASP A 506 -16.12 10.53 -25.24
CA ASP A 506 -16.00 11.96 -24.94
C ASP A 506 -17.15 12.72 -25.61
N SER A 507 -17.82 13.59 -24.86
CA SER A 507 -19.01 14.29 -25.35
C SER A 507 -18.68 15.50 -26.25
N GLN A 508 -17.46 16.02 -26.19
CA GLN A 508 -17.00 17.13 -27.03
C GLN A 508 -16.44 16.60 -28.36
N THR A 509 -15.52 15.65 -28.32
CA THR A 509 -14.88 15.10 -29.53
C THR A 509 -15.74 14.05 -30.21
N GLN A 510 -16.74 13.50 -29.52
CA GLN A 510 -17.51 12.32 -29.92
C GLN A 510 -16.64 11.07 -30.13
N GLU A 511 -15.37 11.10 -29.73
CA GLU A 511 -14.47 9.97 -29.81
C GLU A 511 -14.93 8.88 -28.85
N LYS A 512 -15.05 7.66 -29.37
CA LYS A 512 -15.49 6.48 -28.64
C LYS A 512 -14.32 5.53 -28.45
N ILE A 513 -13.80 5.46 -27.24
CA ILE A 513 -12.68 4.60 -26.85
C ILE A 513 -13.25 3.27 -26.32
N ARG A 514 -12.78 2.16 -26.88
CA ARG A 514 -13.10 0.81 -26.39
C ARG A 514 -12.43 0.59 -25.03
N VAL A 515 -13.22 0.22 -24.03
CA VAL A 515 -12.78 -0.13 -22.66
C VAL A 515 -13.68 -1.25 -22.17
N GLU A 516 -13.31 -2.49 -22.47
CA GLU A 516 -14.04 -3.68 -22.06
C GLU A 516 -13.58 -4.17 -20.69
N GLU A 517 -14.50 -4.21 -19.74
CA GLU A 517 -14.28 -4.70 -18.39
C GLU A 517 -14.61 -6.18 -18.28
N GLU A 518 -13.72 -6.95 -17.65
CA GLU A 518 -13.91 -8.37 -17.38
C GLU A 518 -13.56 -8.69 -15.94
N MET A 519 -14.40 -9.50 -15.28
CA MET A 519 -14.07 -10.10 -13.98
C MET A 519 -13.68 -11.56 -14.17
N LEU A 520 -12.45 -11.87 -13.80
CA LEU A 520 -11.81 -13.16 -14.06
C LEU A 520 -11.19 -13.71 -12.76
N TYR A 521 -10.71 -14.94 -12.81
CA TYR A 521 -9.86 -15.48 -11.76
C TYR A 521 -8.73 -16.33 -12.33
N TYR A 522 -7.58 -16.34 -11.68
CA TYR A 522 -6.54 -17.33 -11.91
C TYR A 522 -6.71 -18.50 -10.96
N SER A 523 -6.57 -19.72 -11.46
CA SER A 523 -6.23 -20.88 -10.61
C SER A 523 -4.73 -20.81 -10.33
N THR A 524 -4.35 -20.81 -9.06
CA THR A 524 -2.97 -20.55 -8.62
C THR A 524 -2.47 -21.66 -7.68
N GLN A 525 -1.16 -21.91 -7.70
CA GLN A 525 -0.46 -22.68 -6.65
C GLN A 525 0.44 -21.78 -5.79
N GLY A 526 0.28 -20.46 -5.93
CA GLY A 526 0.99 -19.46 -5.18
C GLY A 526 0.65 -19.46 -3.68
N GLY A 527 1.30 -18.56 -2.97
CA GLY A 527 1.10 -18.34 -1.54
C GLY A 527 1.07 -16.86 -1.21
N ALA A 528 1.36 -16.52 0.04
CA ALA A 528 1.36 -15.12 0.49
C ALA A 528 2.38 -14.25 -0.28
N TYR A 529 3.51 -14.85 -0.70
CA TYR A 529 4.62 -14.18 -1.38
C TYR A 529 4.52 -14.32 -2.91
N VAL A 530 4.50 -15.57 -3.38
CA VAL A 530 4.64 -15.94 -4.79
C VAL A 530 3.28 -16.02 -5.46
N PHE A 531 3.15 -15.40 -6.64
CA PHE A 531 2.03 -15.62 -7.54
C PHE A 531 2.44 -16.66 -8.58
N SER A 532 1.77 -17.81 -8.59
CA SER A 532 2.08 -18.92 -9.51
C SER A 532 0.81 -19.41 -10.21
N PRO A 533 0.34 -18.69 -11.24
CA PRO A 533 -0.86 -19.05 -11.98
C PRO A 533 -0.61 -20.29 -12.84
N LEU A 534 -1.58 -21.21 -12.86
CA LEU A 534 -1.49 -22.44 -13.64
C LEU A 534 -1.71 -22.23 -15.14
N ARG A 535 -2.44 -21.18 -15.50
CA ARG A 535 -2.82 -20.81 -16.86
C ARG A 535 -3.36 -19.39 -16.89
N GLU A 536 -3.74 -18.92 -18.07
CA GLU A 536 -4.51 -17.69 -18.25
C GLU A 536 -5.81 -17.66 -17.44
N ALA A 537 -6.26 -16.45 -17.08
CA ALA A 537 -7.43 -16.26 -16.23
C ALA A 537 -8.73 -16.71 -16.90
N ASP A 538 -9.59 -17.37 -16.13
CA ASP A 538 -10.91 -17.83 -16.56
C ASP A 538 -12.01 -16.81 -16.17
N PRO A 539 -13.12 -16.71 -16.93
CA PRO A 539 -14.25 -15.86 -16.53
C PRO A 539 -14.82 -16.27 -15.18
N LEU A 540 -15.04 -15.31 -14.28
CA LEU A 540 -15.63 -15.54 -12.96
C LEU A 540 -17.17 -15.46 -12.98
N VAL A 541 -17.70 -14.66 -13.91
CA VAL A 541 -19.13 -14.29 -13.97
C VAL A 541 -19.85 -15.09 -15.06
N GLU A 542 -21.11 -15.44 -14.79
CA GLU A 542 -22.04 -16.07 -15.73
C GLU A 542 -23.11 -15.09 -16.22
N LYS A 543 -23.84 -15.49 -17.26
CA LYS A 543 -25.02 -14.75 -17.73
C LYS A 543 -26.06 -14.64 -16.61
N GLY A 544 -26.59 -13.44 -16.42
CA GLY A 544 -27.55 -13.10 -15.38
C GLY A 544 -26.91 -12.23 -14.29
N GLY A 545 -27.55 -12.18 -13.13
CA GLY A 545 -27.22 -11.22 -12.08
C GLY A 545 -28.21 -10.05 -12.04
N LEU A 546 -28.10 -9.23 -11.02
CA LEU A 546 -28.96 -8.07 -10.81
C LEU A 546 -28.26 -6.81 -11.31
N LEU A 547 -28.93 -6.07 -12.19
CA LEU A 547 -28.49 -4.78 -12.67
C LEU A 547 -29.49 -3.68 -12.29
N ILE A 548 -28.99 -2.60 -11.71
CA ILE A 548 -29.77 -1.43 -11.31
C ILE A 548 -29.03 -0.19 -11.79
N MET A 549 -29.70 0.66 -12.54
CA MET A 549 -29.21 1.98 -12.91
C MET A 549 -30.00 3.04 -12.14
N ALA A 550 -29.32 3.94 -11.44
CA ALA A 550 -29.93 5.10 -10.79
C ALA A 550 -29.44 6.36 -11.50
N GLN A 551 -30.38 7.14 -12.05
CA GLN A 551 -30.09 8.36 -12.79
C GLN A 551 -30.64 9.57 -12.06
N GLY A 552 -29.77 10.53 -11.79
CA GLY A 552 -30.15 11.77 -11.13
C GLY A 552 -29.33 12.97 -11.61
N PRO A 553 -29.70 14.17 -11.16
CA PRO A 553 -29.14 15.41 -11.67
C PRO A 553 -27.78 15.81 -11.06
N ILE A 554 -27.21 15.02 -10.14
CA ILE A 554 -25.88 15.19 -9.51
C ILE A 554 -24.94 14.03 -9.87
N MET A 555 -25.45 12.80 -9.94
CA MET A 555 -24.68 11.57 -10.20
C MET A 555 -25.56 10.53 -10.88
N GLU A 556 -24.96 9.72 -11.74
CA GLU A 556 -25.57 8.47 -12.23
C GLU A 556 -24.72 7.28 -11.80
N GLU A 557 -25.38 6.16 -11.49
CA GLU A 557 -24.74 4.93 -11.00
C GLU A 557 -25.30 3.71 -11.71
N LEU A 558 -24.43 2.81 -12.17
CA LEU A 558 -24.77 1.47 -12.60
C LEU A 558 -24.24 0.45 -11.58
N HIS A 559 -25.16 -0.14 -10.85
CA HIS A 559 -24.92 -1.14 -9.82
C HIS A 559 -25.19 -2.55 -10.33
N LEU A 560 -24.22 -3.44 -10.12
CA LEU A 560 -24.22 -4.83 -10.58
C LEU A 560 -23.94 -5.78 -9.42
N VAL A 561 -24.81 -6.75 -9.23
CA VAL A 561 -24.54 -7.96 -8.45
C VAL A 561 -24.48 -9.14 -9.44
N PRO A 562 -23.28 -9.48 -9.93
CA PRO A 562 -23.14 -10.48 -10.98
C PRO A 562 -23.43 -11.89 -10.45
N LYS A 563 -23.91 -12.78 -11.33
CA LYS A 563 -24.01 -14.20 -11.00
C LYS A 563 -22.61 -14.83 -11.06
N SER A 564 -22.14 -15.40 -9.96
CA SER A 564 -20.85 -16.10 -9.87
C SER A 564 -20.94 -17.54 -10.36
N LYS A 565 -19.93 -18.01 -11.09
CA LYS A 565 -19.76 -19.44 -11.45
C LYS A 565 -19.68 -20.36 -10.22
N PHE A 566 -19.23 -19.83 -9.10
CA PHE A 566 -19.03 -20.60 -7.87
C PHE A 566 -20.19 -20.49 -6.89
N GLY A 567 -21.33 -19.94 -7.33
CA GLY A 567 -22.47 -19.65 -6.46
C GLY A 567 -22.21 -18.47 -5.53
N GLY A 568 -23.24 -18.14 -4.73
CA GLY A 568 -23.23 -16.98 -3.85
C GLY A 568 -23.16 -15.64 -4.59
N LYS A 569 -22.88 -14.57 -3.83
CA LYS A 569 -22.67 -13.21 -4.34
C LYS A 569 -21.30 -12.69 -3.86
N PRO A 570 -20.18 -13.31 -4.28
CA PRO A 570 -18.85 -12.96 -3.79
C PRO A 570 -18.44 -11.54 -4.16
N ILE A 571 -19.15 -10.91 -5.10
CA ILE A 571 -18.81 -9.64 -5.70
C ILE A 571 -20.06 -8.77 -5.84
N MET A 572 -19.88 -7.48 -5.59
CA MET A 572 -20.83 -6.42 -5.93
C MET A 572 -20.02 -5.26 -6.52
N ARG A 573 -20.51 -4.65 -7.60
CA ARG A 573 -19.75 -3.68 -8.41
C ARG A 573 -20.61 -2.46 -8.71
N SER A 574 -20.06 -1.26 -8.57
CA SER A 574 -20.72 0.00 -8.92
C SER A 574 -19.84 0.84 -9.85
N ALA A 575 -20.39 1.34 -10.95
CA ALA A 575 -19.77 2.40 -11.75
C ALA A 575 -20.56 3.70 -11.54
N ARG A 576 -19.87 4.76 -11.15
CA ARG A 576 -20.46 6.08 -10.89
C ARG A 576 -19.81 7.15 -11.75
N ILE A 577 -20.64 8.08 -12.19
CA ILE A 577 -20.21 9.32 -12.84
C ILE A 577 -20.86 10.51 -12.15
N PHE A 578 -20.09 11.58 -12.01
CA PHE A 578 -20.54 12.79 -11.31
C PHE A 578 -20.75 13.90 -12.33
N LYS A 579 -21.89 14.62 -12.27
CA LYS A 579 -22.23 15.63 -13.28
C LYS A 579 -21.25 16.81 -13.30
N MET A 580 -20.52 17.02 -12.20
CA MET A 580 -19.55 18.10 -12.02
C MET A 580 -18.12 17.75 -12.50
N THR A 581 -17.78 16.47 -12.73
CA THR A 581 -16.42 16.04 -13.12
C THR A 581 -16.44 15.08 -14.32
N SER A 582 -15.25 14.80 -14.88
CA SER A 582 -15.04 13.70 -15.85
C SER A 582 -14.53 12.42 -15.18
N ILE A 583 -14.60 12.32 -13.85
CA ILE A 583 -14.11 11.14 -13.13
C ILE A 583 -15.15 10.02 -13.23
N VAL A 584 -14.65 8.82 -13.55
CA VAL A 584 -15.38 7.57 -13.42
C VAL A 584 -14.90 6.89 -12.15
N GLU A 585 -15.82 6.64 -11.22
CA GLU A 585 -15.52 5.84 -10.03
C GLU A 585 -16.00 4.40 -10.25
N MET A 586 -15.09 3.45 -10.01
CA MET A 586 -15.37 2.02 -10.10
C MET A 586 -15.12 1.40 -8.74
N GLU A 587 -16.18 0.92 -8.10
CA GLU A 587 -16.12 0.31 -6.78
C GLU A 587 -16.39 -1.20 -6.89
N TYR A 588 -15.53 -2.00 -6.27
CA TYR A 588 -15.67 -3.45 -6.20
C TYR A 588 -15.69 -3.87 -4.73
N TYR A 589 -16.83 -4.36 -4.28
CA TYR A 589 -16.95 -5.08 -3.02
C TYR A 589 -16.66 -6.55 -3.29
N VAL A 590 -15.63 -7.10 -2.63
CA VAL A 590 -15.16 -8.47 -2.83
C VAL A 590 -15.12 -9.21 -1.51
N GLU A 591 -15.85 -10.31 -1.42
CA GLU A 591 -15.94 -11.17 -0.25
C GLU A 591 -15.72 -12.63 -0.64
N LEU A 592 -14.47 -13.09 -0.46
CA LEU A 592 -14.04 -14.45 -0.76
C LEU A 592 -14.04 -15.29 0.53
N THR A 593 -15.23 -15.64 1.01
CA THR A 593 -15.40 -16.41 2.25
C THR A 593 -15.54 -17.91 2.01
N GLY A 594 -15.24 -18.70 3.05
CA GLY A 594 -15.24 -20.16 2.97
C GLY A 594 -14.08 -20.72 2.14
N ARG A 595 -14.25 -21.94 1.62
CA ARG A 595 -13.21 -22.68 0.86
C ARG A 595 -13.43 -22.68 -0.65
N VAL A 596 -14.51 -22.05 -1.12
CA VAL A 596 -14.89 -22.03 -2.55
C VAL A 596 -13.82 -21.36 -3.41
N PHE A 597 -13.16 -20.34 -2.85
CA PHE A 597 -12.10 -19.57 -3.48
C PHE A 597 -10.68 -20.03 -3.10
N ASP A 598 -10.54 -21.19 -2.44
CA ASP A 598 -9.22 -21.78 -2.21
C ASP A 598 -8.49 -21.91 -3.57
N ASN A 599 -7.21 -21.52 -3.59
CA ASN A 599 -6.33 -21.53 -4.76
C ASN A 599 -6.85 -20.71 -5.95
N LYS A 600 -7.59 -19.61 -5.70
CA LYS A 600 -8.08 -18.70 -6.75
C LYS A 600 -7.77 -17.25 -6.43
N GLU A 601 -7.27 -16.52 -7.41
CA GLU A 601 -6.99 -15.08 -7.34
C GLU A 601 -7.90 -14.32 -8.30
N VAL A 602 -8.79 -13.49 -7.77
CA VAL A 602 -9.77 -12.72 -8.55
C VAL A 602 -9.13 -11.46 -9.12
N ILE A 603 -9.36 -11.17 -10.39
CA ILE A 603 -8.87 -9.97 -11.07
C ILE A 603 -10.00 -9.22 -11.80
N VAL A 604 -9.76 -7.93 -12.00
CA VAL A 604 -10.48 -7.12 -12.98
C VAL A 604 -9.52 -6.81 -14.12
N ARG A 605 -9.96 -7.04 -15.36
CA ARG A 605 -9.18 -6.77 -16.57
C ARG A 605 -9.91 -5.73 -17.40
N PHE A 606 -9.19 -4.70 -17.85
CA PHE A 606 -9.68 -3.73 -18.82
C PHE A 606 -8.96 -3.96 -20.16
N LYS A 607 -9.71 -4.22 -21.22
CA LYS A 607 -9.20 -4.36 -22.59
C LYS A 607 -9.54 -3.11 -23.38
N THR A 608 -8.53 -2.49 -23.98
CA THR A 608 -8.69 -1.25 -24.73
C THR A 608 -8.18 -1.39 -26.16
N GLY A 609 -8.53 -0.43 -27.02
CA GLY A 609 -7.94 -0.29 -28.35
C GLY A 609 -6.63 0.51 -28.38
N ILE A 610 -6.04 0.83 -27.22
CA ILE A 610 -4.86 1.68 -27.13
C ILE A 610 -3.62 0.91 -27.59
N GLU A 611 -2.92 1.43 -28.59
CA GLU A 611 -1.68 0.85 -29.10
C GLU A 611 -0.46 1.22 -28.25
N ASN A 612 -0.35 0.61 -27.06
CA ASN A 612 0.67 0.99 -26.08
C ASN A 612 2.09 0.47 -26.36
N LYS A 613 2.34 -0.20 -27.49
CA LYS A 613 3.63 -0.84 -27.83
C LYS A 613 4.18 -1.75 -26.72
N ARG A 614 3.30 -2.41 -25.96
CA ARG A 614 3.60 -3.25 -24.78
C ARG A 614 4.22 -2.47 -23.60
N THR A 615 4.14 -1.14 -23.60
CA THR A 615 4.57 -0.28 -22.50
C THR A 615 3.36 0.18 -21.69
N PHE A 616 3.48 0.14 -20.38
CA PHE A 616 2.49 0.65 -19.44
C PHE A 616 3.21 1.33 -18.28
N PHE A 617 2.48 2.01 -17.41
CA PHE A 617 3.08 2.72 -16.29
C PHE A 617 2.43 2.27 -14.99
N THR A 618 3.24 2.03 -13.97
CA THR A 618 2.77 1.85 -12.60
C THR A 618 3.53 2.79 -11.68
N ASP A 619 2.89 3.23 -10.60
CA ASP A 619 3.57 4.08 -9.65
C ASP A 619 4.60 3.33 -8.79
N SER A 620 5.59 4.07 -8.31
CA SER A 620 6.54 3.61 -7.30
C SER A 620 6.27 4.35 -5.99
N ASN A 621 5.56 3.66 -5.07
CA ASN A 621 5.16 4.14 -3.75
C ASN A 621 4.30 5.43 -3.75
N GLY A 622 3.48 5.64 -4.77
CA GLY A 622 2.65 6.85 -4.92
C GLY A 622 3.43 8.13 -5.21
N PHE A 623 4.73 8.02 -5.52
CA PHE A 623 5.60 9.17 -5.69
C PHE A 623 5.89 9.50 -7.16
N GLN A 624 6.13 8.48 -7.99
CA GLN A 624 6.53 8.64 -9.38
C GLN A 624 5.90 7.56 -10.25
N ALA A 625 5.61 7.86 -11.53
CA ALA A 625 5.23 6.85 -12.52
C ALA A 625 6.48 6.22 -13.13
N VAL A 626 6.52 4.88 -13.21
CA VAL A 626 7.63 4.11 -13.78
C VAL A 626 7.12 3.37 -15.02
N ALA A 627 7.84 3.52 -16.13
CA ALA A 627 7.56 2.78 -17.35
C ALA A 627 7.88 1.29 -17.16
N ARG A 628 6.94 0.45 -17.54
CA ARG A 628 6.99 -1.01 -17.53
C ARG A 628 6.84 -1.51 -18.96
N GLN A 629 7.48 -2.62 -19.28
CA GLN A 629 7.34 -3.26 -20.58
C GLN A 629 7.04 -4.73 -20.38
N THR A 630 6.01 -5.23 -21.06
CA THR A 630 5.66 -6.65 -21.03
C THR A 630 6.61 -7.43 -21.93
N TYR A 631 7.23 -8.48 -21.40
CA TYR A 631 8.16 -9.35 -22.13
C TYR A 631 7.65 -10.79 -22.18
N ASP A 632 7.55 -11.35 -23.39
CA ASP A 632 7.09 -12.75 -23.58
C ASP A 632 8.08 -13.79 -23.02
N LYS A 633 9.36 -13.42 -22.90
CA LYS A 633 10.41 -14.26 -22.29
C LYS A 633 10.30 -14.34 -20.75
N ILE A 634 9.47 -13.50 -20.14
CA ILE A 634 9.21 -13.47 -18.70
C ILE A 634 7.82 -14.07 -18.49
N PRO A 635 7.63 -15.01 -17.57
CA PRO A 635 6.32 -15.61 -17.32
C PRO A 635 5.32 -14.55 -16.83
N LEU A 636 4.03 -14.90 -16.84
CA LEU A 636 2.93 -13.97 -16.52
C LEU A 636 3.15 -13.25 -15.19
N GLN A 637 3.49 -14.00 -14.14
CA GLN A 637 3.71 -13.48 -12.79
C GLN A 637 4.92 -12.52 -12.67
N GLY A 638 5.89 -12.59 -13.59
CA GLY A 638 7.02 -11.67 -13.65
C GLY A 638 6.70 -10.35 -14.38
N ASN A 639 5.55 -10.28 -15.06
CA ASN A 639 5.02 -9.06 -15.66
C ASN A 639 3.98 -8.35 -14.75
N TYR A 640 3.78 -8.85 -13.52
CA TYR A 640 3.00 -8.16 -12.49
C TYR A 640 3.88 -7.18 -11.71
N TYR A 641 3.36 -5.98 -11.46
CA TYR A 641 4.07 -4.92 -10.74
C TYR A 641 3.20 -4.32 -9.64
N PRO A 642 3.81 -3.76 -8.58
CA PRO A 642 3.06 -2.97 -7.60
C PRO A 642 2.36 -1.80 -8.28
N MET A 643 1.11 -1.57 -7.88
CA MET A 643 0.29 -0.41 -8.25
C MET A 643 -0.26 0.19 -6.95
N SER A 644 0.58 0.94 -6.23
CA SER A 644 0.21 1.46 -4.91
C SER A 644 -0.81 2.59 -4.95
N SER A 645 -0.93 3.30 -6.07
CA SER A 645 -1.90 4.40 -6.26
C SER A 645 -2.29 4.68 -7.71
N LEU A 646 -1.46 4.35 -8.69
CA LEU A 646 -1.67 4.73 -10.09
C LEU A 646 -1.13 3.65 -11.03
N ALA A 647 -1.93 3.32 -12.03
CA ALA A 647 -1.46 2.66 -13.24
C ALA A 647 -2.12 3.30 -14.46
N CYS A 648 -1.40 3.38 -15.57
CA CYS A 648 -1.96 3.90 -16.81
C CYS A 648 -1.38 3.24 -18.06
N LEU A 649 -2.19 3.30 -19.13
CA LEU A 649 -1.82 2.95 -20.50
C LEU A 649 -1.84 4.24 -21.32
N GLN A 650 -0.87 4.37 -22.22
CA GLN A 650 -0.83 5.44 -23.23
C GLN A 650 -0.40 4.84 -24.57
N GLY A 651 -0.91 5.39 -25.67
CA GLY A 651 -0.60 4.98 -27.05
C GLY A 651 0.39 5.91 -27.73
#